data_AF-A0A6N3BNJ8-F1
#
_entry.id   AF-A0A6N3BNJ8-F1
#
_cell.length_a   1.000
_cell.length_b   1.000
_cell.length_c   1.000
_cell.angle_alpha   90.00
_cell.angle_beta   90.00
_cell.angle_gamma   90.00
#
_symmetry.space_group_name_H-M   'P 1'
#
loop_
_entity.id
_entity.type
_entity.pdbx_description
1 polymer ?
#
loop_
_entity_poly.entity_id
_entity_poly.type
_entity_poly.pdbx_seq_one_letter_code
_entity_poly.pdbx_strand_id
1 'polypeptide(L)'
;MQMNKLLGTCLLCAWVWGQQANAQESIKVGDTTRNMIVYAPEGLPYNPPLVISLHGMGQDANYQKGQANWEAVADTAKFVVVYPNGTGNAWDISGDTDIKFLETIIDTMYNRYHVNRNRVYLSGFSMGGMMTYHAMAKMGDKIAAFGPVSGIPVDYREPSGTRPVPIIHTHGTADNVVYYEGDATHPAGGYGSIPEYVKKWAAFDGCDLTPEVIKPYPASKPGSAATYTRYAGGKDGVEVVLISIEGKGHWHSNDPVSVMTTEEIWNFCKRYSLGPEEPEPPTLVSAEPENRSFDLPSQDLVFVFTFDEAVDGGKAKVLLSGEGAEYPLEPVETGFSERLAFRLPDGARLADGDYALRVEHVENEAGGVLESCVFAYTIGMTEVGDRLAIDSLLSCAWREEQVAVGEGIPSGWRRVNGRADGTKDEQESGAAHTGGARLKYFPEGGDFDAGFYLSARDYDVCDFYYGSYEGHRLHLLPGQYVLSFQSIYWSAGSAEGKATFDVQVTDGVGNAVWSRDGLLSSGCMNEVSTEKVEGAKPHEYVFSIKDEGDYELHFTMSQGWNSVILGGVTLTTQPSVADVYKGGFLRLMKEAAQGYEATADGRYAASEDLRAALGVVLEQYEGFASTAPSAYEAAIEAVEAAWRPLAERKESVDLYTEAMETAQDTLSEWEKNGFDLTVQAYLDLKEAVQAYAPDRMDMTDNQRMRDAAESLAVYVQALQEVPALVGGVAMPDSPVDVECYDLGGRKVKPGYRGVAVVRELYRDGSAKTYKKIRGTVAR
;
A
#
# COMPACT_ATOMS: atom_id res chain seq x y z
N MET A 1 9.27 -36.71 -13.43
CA MET A 1 10.67 -36.27 -13.59
C MET A 1 10.63 -35.10 -14.57
N GLN A 2 10.96 -33.89 -14.10
CA GLN A 2 10.95 -32.61 -14.83
C GLN A 2 9.69 -32.24 -15.63
N MET A 3 8.81 -31.46 -15.00
CA MET A 3 7.95 -30.47 -15.67
C MET A 3 7.81 -29.28 -14.71
N ASN A 4 8.75 -28.34 -14.79
CA ASN A 4 8.56 -26.99 -14.24
C ASN A 4 7.81 -26.19 -15.31
N LYS A 5 6.54 -25.89 -15.05
CA LYS A 5 5.76 -24.90 -15.81
C LYS A 5 5.35 -23.76 -14.87
N LEU A 6 5.83 -22.57 -15.22
CA LEU A 6 5.10 -21.31 -15.20
C LEU A 6 4.07 -21.12 -14.09
N LEU A 7 4.52 -20.61 -12.94
CA LEU A 7 3.71 -19.77 -12.08
C LEU A 7 4.10 -18.33 -12.41
N GLY A 8 3.27 -17.70 -13.26
CA GLY A 8 3.34 -16.28 -13.56
C GLY A 8 3.17 -15.48 -12.27
N THR A 9 4.29 -15.00 -11.75
CA THR A 9 4.30 -13.91 -10.78
C THR A 9 3.96 -12.66 -11.58
N CYS A 10 2.71 -12.21 -11.50
CA CYS A 10 2.38 -10.81 -11.81
C CYS A 10 3.03 -9.94 -10.73
N LEU A 11 4.34 -9.77 -10.81
CA LEU A 11 5.01 -8.58 -10.30
C LEU A 11 4.59 -7.46 -11.24
N LEU A 12 3.52 -6.75 -10.87
CA LEU A 12 3.38 -5.37 -11.29
C LEU A 12 4.70 -4.68 -10.93
N CYS A 13 5.53 -4.40 -11.93
CA CYS A 13 6.43 -3.26 -11.89
C CYS A 13 5.56 -2.00 -11.88
N ALA A 14 4.82 -1.80 -10.78
CA ALA A 14 4.51 -0.47 -10.33
C ALA A 14 5.87 0.11 -9.97
N TRP A 15 6.39 0.97 -10.85
CA TRP A 15 7.38 1.96 -10.46
C TRP A 15 6.68 2.84 -9.42
N VAL A 16 6.72 2.37 -8.16
CA VAL A 16 6.30 3.18 -7.02
C VAL A 16 7.19 4.40 -7.07
N TRP A 17 6.59 5.55 -7.38
CA TRP A 17 7.25 6.84 -7.22
C TRP A 17 7.92 6.85 -5.86
N GLY A 18 9.24 7.00 -5.87
CA GLY A 18 10.09 6.89 -4.70
C GLY A 18 9.64 7.88 -3.64
N GLN A 19 8.90 7.38 -2.64
CA GLN A 19 8.86 8.01 -1.34
C GLN A 19 10.27 7.93 -0.76
N GLN A 20 10.73 9.03 -0.15
CA GLN A 20 11.91 9.07 0.70
C GLN A 20 11.85 7.94 1.76
N ALA A 21 12.49 6.81 1.51
CA ALA A 21 12.48 5.69 2.44
C ALA A 21 13.61 5.87 3.44
N ASN A 22 13.28 6.35 4.65
CA ASN A 22 14.07 6.12 5.86
C ASN A 22 13.47 4.91 6.60
N ALA A 23 13.63 3.71 6.03
CA ALA A 23 13.00 2.52 6.56
C ALA A 23 13.97 1.76 7.48
N GLN A 24 13.50 1.39 8.68
CA GLN A 24 14.11 0.29 9.43
C GLN A 24 13.67 -1.01 8.76
N GLU A 25 14.64 -1.86 8.45
CA GLU A 25 14.43 -3.07 7.67
C GLU A 25 15.09 -4.27 8.33
N SER A 26 14.46 -5.43 8.15
CA SER A 26 14.97 -6.72 8.60
C SER A 26 15.20 -7.62 7.40
N ILE A 27 16.40 -8.18 7.28
CA ILE A 27 16.77 -9.13 6.21
C ILE A 27 17.22 -10.45 6.82
N LYS A 28 16.96 -11.54 6.09
CA LYS A 28 17.41 -12.89 6.48
C LYS A 28 18.85 -13.11 6.02
N VAL A 29 19.73 -13.48 6.95
CA VAL A 29 21.14 -13.82 6.73
C VAL A 29 21.36 -15.23 7.26
N GLY A 30 21.37 -16.22 6.36
CA GLY A 30 21.32 -17.63 6.76
C GLY A 30 20.06 -17.91 7.58
N ASP A 31 20.23 -18.42 8.80
CA ASP A 31 19.12 -18.71 9.72
C ASP A 31 18.79 -17.56 10.68
N THR A 32 19.47 -16.42 10.54
CA THR A 32 19.28 -15.25 11.43
C THR A 32 18.58 -14.11 10.71
N THR A 33 17.86 -13.29 11.47
CA THR A 33 17.30 -12.02 10.98
C THR A 33 18.17 -10.88 11.49
N ARG A 34 18.60 -10.00 10.58
CA ARG A 34 19.48 -8.85 10.87
C ARG A 34 18.78 -7.56 10.49
N ASN A 35 19.01 -6.51 11.28
CA ASN A 35 18.35 -5.22 11.11
C ASN A 35 19.29 -4.17 10.49
N MET A 36 18.74 -3.26 9.71
CA MET A 36 19.45 -2.15 9.10
C MET A 36 18.53 -0.94 8.90
N ILE A 37 19.12 0.23 8.65
CA ILE A 37 18.42 1.39 8.12
C ILE A 37 18.88 1.59 6.69
N VAL A 38 17.94 1.74 5.76
CA VAL A 38 18.23 2.07 4.36
C VAL A 38 17.80 3.51 4.11
N TYR A 39 18.62 4.25 3.38
CA TYR A 39 18.30 5.56 2.85
C TYR A 39 18.49 5.56 1.32
N ALA A 40 17.41 5.85 0.60
CA ALA A 40 17.41 6.03 -0.85
C ALA A 40 16.85 7.44 -1.15
N PRO A 41 17.65 8.38 -1.67
CA PRO A 41 17.18 9.70 -2.02
C PRO A 41 16.19 9.64 -3.20
N GLU A 42 15.32 10.64 -3.34
CA GLU A 42 14.47 10.76 -4.53
C GLU A 42 15.31 11.03 -5.79
N GLY A 43 14.84 10.54 -6.94
CA GLY A 43 15.51 10.71 -8.23
C GLY A 43 16.86 10.00 -8.31
N LEU A 44 16.96 8.78 -7.79
CA LEU A 44 18.11 7.92 -8.04
C LEU A 44 18.25 7.64 -9.55
N PRO A 45 19.46 7.74 -10.11
CA PRO A 45 19.70 7.32 -11.49
C PRO A 45 19.57 5.80 -11.60
N TYR A 46 19.48 5.27 -12.83
CA TYR A 46 19.71 3.86 -13.06
C TYR A 46 21.10 3.47 -12.53
N ASN A 47 21.17 2.26 -11.97
CA ASN A 47 22.41 1.68 -11.46
C ASN A 47 23.17 2.57 -10.44
N PRO A 48 22.51 3.05 -9.36
CA PRO A 48 23.14 3.99 -8.44
C PRO A 48 24.22 3.31 -7.57
N PRO A 49 25.25 4.04 -7.11
CA PRO A 49 26.23 3.48 -6.18
C PRO A 49 25.61 3.07 -4.83
N LEU A 50 26.32 2.23 -4.08
CA LEU A 50 25.93 1.82 -2.72
C LEU A 50 27.04 2.20 -1.72
N VAL A 51 26.66 2.85 -0.62
CA VAL A 51 27.52 3.06 0.55
C VAL A 51 26.98 2.29 1.74
N ILE A 52 27.82 1.47 2.36
CA ILE A 52 27.50 0.81 3.63
C ILE A 52 28.31 1.49 4.75
N SER A 53 27.64 1.94 5.81
CA SER A 53 28.23 2.71 6.91
C SER A 53 28.06 2.01 8.26
N LEU A 54 29.17 1.54 8.85
CA LEU A 54 29.20 0.67 10.03
C LEU A 54 29.43 1.43 11.33
N HIS A 55 28.61 1.15 12.35
CA HIS A 55 28.70 1.76 13.68
C HIS A 55 29.89 1.24 14.51
N GLY A 56 30.29 1.97 15.56
CA GLY A 56 31.29 1.53 16.54
C GLY A 56 30.76 0.54 17.58
N MET A 57 31.62 0.02 18.45
CA MET A 57 31.22 -0.94 19.50
C MET A 57 30.26 -0.29 20.50
N GLY A 58 29.18 -0.99 20.85
CA GLY A 58 28.14 -0.51 21.78
C GLY A 58 27.17 0.51 21.17
N GLN A 59 27.36 0.89 19.90
CA GLN A 59 26.47 1.77 19.14
C GLN A 59 25.49 0.97 18.28
N ASP A 60 24.64 1.66 17.55
CA ASP A 60 23.67 1.07 16.62
C ASP A 60 23.60 1.87 15.31
N ALA A 61 22.76 1.41 14.39
CA ALA A 61 22.53 2.02 13.08
C ALA A 61 22.06 3.48 13.18
N ASN A 62 21.21 3.85 14.15
CA ASN A 62 20.75 5.23 14.32
C ASN A 62 21.87 6.14 14.77
N TYR A 63 22.72 5.66 15.69
CA TYR A 63 23.89 6.39 16.15
C TYR A 63 24.83 6.66 14.98
N GLN A 64 25.14 5.64 14.17
CA GLN A 64 26.02 5.81 13.00
C GLN A 64 25.40 6.71 11.94
N LYS A 65 24.09 6.61 11.70
CA LYS A 65 23.34 7.51 10.81
C LYS A 65 23.49 8.97 11.25
N GLY A 66 23.22 9.26 12.52
CA GLY A 66 23.37 10.61 13.08
C GLY A 66 24.83 11.10 13.09
N GLN A 67 25.79 10.21 13.33
CA GLN A 67 27.21 10.56 13.36
C GLN A 67 27.79 10.81 11.97
N ALA A 68 27.53 9.94 10.99
CA ALA A 68 28.13 10.03 9.68
C ALA A 68 27.33 10.92 8.71
N ASN A 69 26.01 11.03 8.89
CA ASN A 69 25.12 11.87 8.10
C ASN A 69 25.34 11.74 6.58
N TRP A 70 25.43 10.49 6.08
CA TRP A 70 25.63 10.22 4.65
C TRP A 70 24.46 10.72 3.80
N GLU A 71 23.27 10.88 4.38
CA GLU A 71 22.06 11.36 3.70
C GLU A 71 22.29 12.70 3.00
N ALA A 72 22.98 13.64 3.66
CA ALA A 72 23.30 14.94 3.07
C ALA A 72 24.17 14.82 1.80
N VAL A 73 25.04 13.81 1.75
CA VAL A 73 25.88 13.54 0.57
C VAL A 73 25.08 12.74 -0.47
N ALA A 74 24.28 11.78 -0.05
CA ALA A 74 23.42 10.97 -0.91
C ALA A 74 22.37 11.81 -1.64
N ASP A 75 21.79 12.82 -0.98
CA ASP A 75 20.80 13.72 -1.58
C ASP A 75 21.32 14.47 -2.80
N THR A 76 22.61 14.80 -2.79
CA THR A 76 23.28 15.54 -3.87
C THR A 76 23.91 14.61 -4.90
N ALA A 77 24.54 13.52 -4.45
CA ALA A 77 25.31 12.64 -5.32
C ALA A 77 24.57 11.37 -5.77
N LYS A 78 23.32 11.19 -5.30
CA LYS A 78 22.36 10.17 -5.72
C LYS A 78 22.88 8.73 -5.64
N PHE A 79 23.13 8.28 -4.41
CA PHE A 79 23.49 6.89 -4.10
C PHE A 79 22.63 6.36 -2.95
N VAL A 80 22.54 5.03 -2.83
CA VAL A 80 21.86 4.36 -1.71
C VAL A 80 22.81 4.23 -0.53
N VAL A 81 22.32 4.45 0.68
CA VAL A 81 23.09 4.26 1.92
C VAL A 81 22.43 3.21 2.79
N VAL A 82 23.24 2.31 3.36
CA VAL A 82 22.79 1.33 4.34
C VAL A 82 23.58 1.46 5.64
N TYR A 83 22.86 1.52 6.75
CA TYR A 83 23.38 1.49 8.12
C TYR A 83 22.96 0.19 8.81
N PRO A 84 23.78 -0.87 8.76
CA PRO A 84 23.45 -2.15 9.38
C PRO A 84 23.70 -2.16 10.89
N ASN A 85 22.96 -3.01 11.62
CA ASN A 85 23.20 -3.32 13.04
C ASN A 85 24.05 -4.58 13.20
N GLY A 86 25.18 -4.44 13.89
CA GLY A 86 26.00 -5.53 14.41
C GLY A 86 25.26 -6.32 15.49
N THR A 87 25.50 -7.63 15.57
CA THR A 87 24.90 -8.47 16.62
C THR A 87 25.45 -8.07 17.98
N GLY A 88 24.57 -7.78 18.94
CA GLY A 88 24.98 -7.32 20.26
C GLY A 88 25.71 -5.96 20.23
N ASN A 89 25.41 -5.12 19.24
CA ASN A 89 26.05 -3.82 19.02
C ASN A 89 27.57 -3.94 18.78
N ALA A 90 27.99 -5.04 18.15
CA ALA A 90 29.38 -5.35 17.84
C ALA A 90 29.48 -6.08 16.49
N TRP A 91 30.68 -6.08 15.91
CA TRP A 91 30.99 -6.73 14.63
C TRP A 91 31.84 -7.99 14.82
N ASP A 92 31.59 -9.02 14.01
CA ASP A 92 32.48 -10.17 13.85
C ASP A 92 33.69 -9.76 12.99
N ILE A 93 34.71 -9.20 13.65
CA ILE A 93 35.95 -8.70 13.03
C ILE A 93 37.05 -9.77 12.89
N SER A 94 36.70 -11.05 13.06
CA SER A 94 37.64 -12.19 12.98
C SER A 94 37.11 -13.37 12.18
N GLY A 95 35.79 -13.57 12.17
CA GLY A 95 35.08 -14.59 11.39
C GLY A 95 34.39 -14.01 10.16
N ASP A 96 33.53 -14.81 9.52
CA ASP A 96 32.83 -14.43 8.29
C ASP A 96 31.33 -14.13 8.51
N THR A 97 30.88 -14.00 9.77
CA THR A 97 29.45 -13.82 10.07
C THR A 97 28.93 -12.50 9.50
N ASP A 98 29.64 -11.41 9.78
CA ASP A 98 29.25 -10.08 9.26
C ASP A 98 29.74 -9.84 7.83
N ILE A 99 30.72 -10.60 7.32
CA ILE A 99 31.03 -10.65 5.88
C ILE A 99 29.81 -11.11 5.08
N LYS A 100 29.19 -12.22 5.48
CA LYS A 100 27.95 -12.71 4.85
C LYS A 100 26.80 -11.72 4.97
N PHE A 101 26.73 -10.96 6.06
CA PHE A 101 25.72 -9.92 6.20
C PHE A 101 25.92 -8.80 5.18
N LEU A 102 27.16 -8.32 5.00
CA LEU A 102 27.49 -7.32 3.97
C LEU A 102 27.18 -7.82 2.56
N GLU A 103 27.49 -9.07 2.24
CA GLU A 103 27.13 -9.68 0.94
C GLU A 103 25.61 -9.67 0.71
N THR A 104 24.84 -10.11 1.70
CA THR A 104 23.37 -10.12 1.62
C THR A 104 22.81 -8.71 1.47
N ILE A 105 23.41 -7.69 2.10
CA ILE A 105 23.02 -6.29 1.91
C ILE A 105 23.20 -5.88 0.44
N ILE A 106 24.36 -6.15 -0.15
CA ILE A 106 24.64 -5.83 -1.55
C ILE A 106 23.61 -6.49 -2.47
N ASP A 107 23.34 -7.79 -2.26
CA ASP A 107 22.34 -8.53 -3.04
C ASP A 107 20.93 -7.97 -2.89
N THR A 108 20.54 -7.63 -1.66
CA THR A 108 19.22 -7.07 -1.35
C THR A 108 19.06 -5.70 -2.01
N MET A 109 20.07 -4.84 -1.96
CA MET A 109 20.03 -3.52 -2.57
C MET A 109 20.05 -3.59 -4.10
N TYR A 110 20.75 -4.56 -4.69
CA TYR A 110 20.71 -4.81 -6.14
C TYR A 110 19.30 -5.22 -6.58
N ASN A 111 18.67 -6.16 -5.88
CA ASN A 111 17.32 -6.61 -6.27
C ASN A 111 16.26 -5.52 -6.09
N ARG A 112 16.47 -4.56 -5.19
CA ARG A 112 15.48 -3.54 -4.85
C ARG A 112 15.67 -2.22 -5.59
N TYR A 113 16.90 -1.72 -5.67
CA TYR A 113 17.24 -0.42 -6.23
C TYR A 113 18.17 -0.53 -7.43
N HIS A 114 18.46 -1.75 -7.88
CA HIS A 114 19.40 -2.02 -8.95
C HIS A 114 20.77 -1.37 -8.71
N VAL A 115 21.27 -1.34 -7.47
CA VAL A 115 22.54 -0.66 -7.16
C VAL A 115 23.72 -1.26 -7.92
N ASN A 116 24.68 -0.43 -8.31
CA ASN A 116 25.85 -0.85 -9.05
C ASN A 116 26.79 -1.69 -8.19
N ARG A 117 26.84 -3.00 -8.46
CA ARG A 117 27.71 -3.96 -7.78
C ARG A 117 29.20 -3.66 -7.97
N ASN A 118 29.56 -2.94 -9.03
CA ASN A 118 30.94 -2.49 -9.26
C ASN A 118 31.27 -1.20 -8.49
N ARG A 119 30.28 -0.48 -7.95
CA ARG A 119 30.42 0.79 -7.21
C ARG A 119 29.83 0.70 -5.80
N VAL A 120 30.19 -0.37 -5.10
CA VAL A 120 29.92 -0.55 -3.66
C VAL A 120 31.10 -0.02 -2.85
N TYR A 121 30.82 0.79 -1.83
CA TYR A 121 31.81 1.37 -0.92
C TYR A 121 31.47 1.05 0.54
N LEU A 122 32.50 0.85 1.35
CA LEU A 122 32.35 0.53 2.76
C LEU A 122 33.10 1.53 3.64
N SER A 123 32.41 2.04 4.64
CA SER A 123 32.94 2.97 5.63
C SER A 123 32.49 2.54 7.02
N GLY A 124 33.24 2.92 8.05
CA GLY A 124 32.82 2.65 9.42
C GLY A 124 33.67 3.35 10.48
N PHE A 125 33.06 3.59 11.63
CA PHE A 125 33.70 4.26 12.77
C PHE A 125 34.16 3.26 13.82
N SER A 126 35.36 3.44 14.39
CA SER A 126 35.88 2.64 15.52
C SER A 126 35.91 1.14 15.18
N MET A 127 35.15 0.31 15.90
CA MET A 127 34.98 -1.11 15.58
C MET A 127 34.35 -1.35 14.20
N GLY A 128 33.49 -0.45 13.71
CA GLY A 128 33.03 -0.46 12.32
C GLY A 128 34.17 -0.14 11.34
N GLY A 129 35.14 0.68 11.74
CA GLY A 129 36.39 0.90 11.00
C GLY A 129 37.30 -0.33 11.02
N MET A 130 37.34 -1.08 12.13
CA MET A 130 38.01 -2.38 12.21
C MET A 130 37.35 -3.42 11.29
N MET A 131 36.01 -3.46 11.27
CA MET A 131 35.24 -4.31 10.36
C MET A 131 35.46 -3.90 8.89
N THR A 132 35.63 -2.60 8.61
CA THR A 132 35.98 -2.10 7.28
C THR A 132 37.32 -2.66 6.81
N TYR A 133 38.34 -2.72 7.69
CA TYR A 133 39.62 -3.38 7.38
C TYR A 133 39.48 -4.89 7.16
N HIS A 134 38.68 -5.56 8.00
CA HIS A 134 38.44 -6.99 7.85
C HIS A 134 37.74 -7.32 6.52
N ALA A 135 36.71 -6.56 6.17
CA ALA A 135 36.02 -6.66 4.89
C ALA A 135 36.95 -6.32 3.71
N MET A 136 37.88 -5.38 3.87
CA MET A 136 38.87 -5.07 2.83
C MET A 136 39.73 -6.28 2.45
N ALA A 137 40.15 -7.08 3.42
CA ALA A 137 40.90 -8.31 3.17
C ALA A 137 40.04 -9.43 2.54
N LYS A 138 38.74 -9.47 2.87
CA LYS A 138 37.82 -10.58 2.55
C LYS A 138 36.92 -10.37 1.34
N MET A 139 36.60 -9.12 1.03
CA MET A 139 35.60 -8.69 0.04
C MET A 139 36.19 -7.67 -0.94
N GLY A 140 37.51 -7.64 -1.12
CA GLY A 140 38.16 -6.73 -2.06
C GLY A 140 37.62 -6.87 -3.49
N ASP A 141 37.18 -8.06 -3.87
CA ASP A 141 36.56 -8.39 -5.16
C ASP A 141 35.08 -7.95 -5.29
N LYS A 142 34.46 -7.45 -4.21
CA LYS A 142 33.04 -7.01 -4.19
C LYS A 142 32.84 -5.55 -3.79
N ILE A 143 33.84 -4.93 -3.19
CA ILE A 143 33.80 -3.53 -2.73
C ILE A 143 34.92 -2.76 -3.42
N ALA A 144 34.57 -1.67 -4.08
CA ALA A 144 35.49 -0.91 -4.94
C ALA A 144 36.52 -0.10 -4.13
N ALA A 145 36.11 0.51 -3.02
CA ALA A 145 36.95 1.35 -2.16
C ALA A 145 36.47 1.39 -0.69
N PHE A 146 37.37 1.71 0.23
CA PHE A 146 37.16 1.62 1.68
C PHE A 146 37.52 2.93 2.41
N GLY A 147 36.71 3.30 3.40
CA GLY A 147 36.88 4.51 4.21
C GLY A 147 36.79 4.26 5.73
N PRO A 148 37.79 3.64 6.36
CA PRO A 148 37.77 3.46 7.81
C PRO A 148 38.04 4.76 8.57
N VAL A 149 37.28 4.98 9.64
CA VAL A 149 37.38 6.15 10.54
C VAL A 149 37.73 5.69 11.95
N SER A 150 38.85 6.15 12.50
CA SER A 150 39.32 5.78 13.85
C SER A 150 39.36 4.25 14.12
N GLY A 151 39.62 3.45 13.08
CA GLY A 151 39.70 1.99 13.14
C GLY A 151 41.11 1.47 12.85
N ILE A 152 41.35 0.20 13.16
CA ILE A 152 42.64 -0.49 12.95
C ILE A 152 42.43 -1.88 12.36
N PRO A 153 43.44 -2.46 11.71
CA PRO A 153 43.48 -3.90 11.46
C PRO A 153 43.51 -4.66 12.79
N VAL A 154 42.83 -5.81 12.85
CA VAL A 154 42.73 -6.63 14.06
C VAL A 154 43.54 -7.93 13.88
N ASP A 155 43.29 -8.63 12.78
CA ASP A 155 43.94 -9.91 12.47
C ASP A 155 45.03 -9.82 11.38
N TYR A 156 45.14 -8.67 10.69
CA TYR A 156 46.03 -8.48 9.53
C TYR A 156 46.99 -7.32 9.75
N ARG A 157 47.89 -7.46 10.72
CA ARG A 157 48.93 -6.44 11.01
C ARG A 157 49.86 -6.20 9.82
N GLU A 158 50.04 -7.24 9.00
CA GLU A 158 50.59 -7.11 7.66
C GLU A 158 49.42 -7.08 6.66
N PRO A 159 49.42 -6.14 5.70
CA PRO A 159 48.42 -6.07 4.66
C PRO A 159 48.21 -7.42 3.95
N SER A 160 46.95 -7.80 3.76
CA SER A 160 46.55 -9.01 3.04
C SER A 160 45.24 -8.76 2.30
N GLY A 161 45.12 -9.28 1.09
CA GLY A 161 43.94 -9.07 0.26
C GLY A 161 44.05 -9.82 -1.07
N THR A 162 42.93 -9.92 -1.77
CA THR A 162 42.82 -10.60 -3.07
C THR A 162 43.25 -9.72 -4.25
N ARG A 163 43.33 -8.40 -4.05
CA ARG A 163 43.79 -7.40 -5.02
C ARG A 163 44.29 -6.13 -4.29
N PRO A 164 44.97 -5.21 -5.00
CA PRO A 164 45.20 -3.87 -4.50
C PRO A 164 43.89 -3.12 -4.29
N VAL A 165 43.73 -2.38 -3.18
CA VAL A 165 42.45 -1.77 -2.77
C VAL A 165 42.60 -0.29 -2.42
N PRO A 166 41.83 0.62 -3.04
CA PRO A 166 41.83 2.02 -2.65
C PRO A 166 41.31 2.22 -1.22
N ILE A 167 42.07 2.95 -0.41
CA ILE A 167 41.71 3.23 0.99
C ILE A 167 41.95 4.70 1.36
N ILE A 168 40.99 5.28 2.09
CA ILE A 168 41.11 6.58 2.76
C ILE A 168 40.85 6.42 4.27
N HIS A 169 41.90 6.51 5.07
CA HIS A 169 41.82 6.44 6.54
C HIS A 169 41.72 7.86 7.11
N THR A 170 40.76 8.13 8.00
CA THR A 170 40.76 9.36 8.81
C THR A 170 40.92 9.09 10.31
N HIS A 171 41.81 9.80 11.01
CA HIS A 171 42.13 9.55 12.42
C HIS A 171 42.50 10.84 13.19
N GLY A 172 42.13 10.93 14.47
CA GLY A 172 42.54 12.02 15.36
C GLY A 172 43.87 11.73 16.06
N THR A 173 44.79 12.70 16.15
CA THR A 173 46.11 12.44 16.76
C THR A 173 46.08 12.38 18.29
N ALA A 174 44.99 12.81 18.92
CA ALA A 174 44.76 12.74 20.36
C ALA A 174 43.70 11.68 20.72
N ASP A 175 43.45 10.73 19.81
CA ASP A 175 42.57 9.59 20.06
C ASP A 175 43.08 8.79 21.26
N ASN A 176 42.21 8.66 22.26
CA ASN A 176 42.50 8.02 23.54
C ASN A 176 41.78 6.66 23.70
N VAL A 177 41.21 6.14 22.62
CA VAL A 177 40.59 4.81 22.55
C VAL A 177 41.40 3.94 21.59
N VAL A 178 41.65 4.45 20.39
CA VAL A 178 42.54 3.85 19.39
C VAL A 178 43.70 4.84 19.18
N TYR A 179 44.76 4.67 19.95
CA TYR A 179 45.93 5.55 19.95
C TYR A 179 46.57 5.69 18.56
N TYR A 180 46.71 6.93 18.13
CA TYR A 180 47.32 7.29 16.85
C TYR A 180 48.78 6.79 16.70
N GLU A 181 49.54 6.80 17.79
CA GLU A 181 50.93 6.31 17.84
C GLU A 181 51.04 4.78 18.01
N GLY A 182 49.91 4.08 18.12
CA GLY A 182 49.84 2.64 18.32
C GLY A 182 49.70 2.23 19.78
N ASP A 183 49.23 0.99 19.99
CA ASP A 183 49.15 0.34 21.29
C ASP A 183 49.45 -1.16 21.10
N ALA A 184 50.64 -1.59 21.51
CA ALA A 184 51.06 -2.99 21.41
C ALA A 184 50.29 -3.93 22.37
N THR A 185 49.60 -3.38 23.36
CA THR A 185 48.84 -4.12 24.38
C THR A 185 47.33 -4.09 24.16
N HIS A 186 46.87 -3.47 23.08
CA HIS A 186 45.46 -3.31 22.79
C HIS A 186 44.73 -4.67 22.78
N PRO A 187 43.56 -4.80 23.42
CA PRO A 187 42.85 -6.09 23.54
C PRO A 187 42.45 -6.68 22.18
N ALA A 188 42.34 -5.84 21.15
CA ALA A 188 42.13 -6.26 19.76
C ALA A 188 43.45 -6.72 19.07
N GLY A 189 44.39 -7.29 19.82
CA GLY A 189 45.62 -7.89 19.29
C GLY A 189 46.84 -6.97 19.19
N GLY A 190 46.77 -5.71 19.58
CA GLY A 190 47.91 -4.78 19.52
C GLY A 190 48.34 -4.35 18.09
N TYR A 191 48.70 -3.07 17.93
CA TYR A 191 48.98 -2.43 16.64
C TYR A 191 50.05 -1.32 16.73
N GLY A 192 50.69 -1.02 15.59
CA GLY A 192 51.66 0.08 15.46
C GLY A 192 51.01 1.43 15.17
N SER A 193 51.79 2.49 14.95
CA SER A 193 51.22 3.81 14.65
C SER A 193 50.42 3.82 13.34
N ILE A 194 49.37 4.64 13.30
CA ILE A 194 48.48 4.77 12.15
C ILE A 194 49.25 5.18 10.88
N PRO A 195 50.20 6.15 10.90
CA PRO A 195 51.00 6.49 9.73
C PRO A 195 51.84 5.33 9.19
N GLU A 196 52.50 4.57 10.07
CA GLU A 196 53.33 3.43 9.66
C GLU A 196 52.46 2.35 9.03
N TYR A 197 51.27 2.12 9.59
CA TYR A 197 50.35 1.13 9.04
C TYR A 197 49.77 1.52 7.67
N VAL A 198 49.34 2.77 7.50
CA VAL A 198 48.86 3.24 6.19
C VAL A 198 49.99 3.14 5.15
N LYS A 199 51.22 3.46 5.54
CA LYS A 199 52.39 3.30 4.67
C LYS A 199 52.67 1.84 4.30
N LYS A 200 52.44 0.88 5.21
CA LYS A 200 52.53 -0.55 4.88
C LYS A 200 51.50 -0.96 3.82
N TRP A 201 50.27 -0.47 3.92
CA TRP A 201 49.26 -0.71 2.88
C TRP A 201 49.65 -0.10 1.54
N ALA A 202 50.13 1.15 1.54
CA ALA A 202 50.68 1.77 0.33
C ALA A 202 51.76 0.89 -0.31
N ALA A 203 52.64 0.28 0.49
CA ALA A 203 53.65 -0.65 -0.03
C ALA A 203 53.05 -1.94 -0.59
N PHE A 204 52.04 -2.52 0.06
CA PHE A 204 51.34 -3.72 -0.39
C PHE A 204 50.63 -3.49 -1.74
N ASP A 205 49.94 -2.36 -1.87
CA ASP A 205 49.24 -1.93 -3.08
C ASP A 205 50.19 -1.46 -4.19
N GLY A 206 51.48 -1.32 -3.89
CA GLY A 206 52.53 -0.95 -4.84
C GLY A 206 52.62 0.54 -5.14
N CYS A 207 52.12 1.39 -4.26
CA CYS A 207 52.20 2.85 -4.37
C CYS A 207 53.64 3.37 -4.20
N ASP A 208 53.91 4.57 -4.70
CA ASP A 208 55.10 5.33 -4.35
C ASP A 208 55.05 5.69 -2.85
N LEU A 209 56.10 5.32 -2.11
CA LEU A 209 56.22 5.55 -0.67
C LEU A 209 56.70 6.97 -0.32
N THR A 210 56.87 7.84 -1.32
CA THR A 210 57.05 9.28 -1.17
C THR A 210 55.69 9.96 -1.28
N PRO A 211 55.02 10.28 -0.15
CA PRO A 211 53.66 10.77 -0.22
C PRO A 211 53.60 12.24 -0.64
N GLU A 212 52.50 12.60 -1.29
CA GLU A 212 52.02 13.97 -1.35
C GLU A 212 51.45 14.36 0.02
N VAL A 213 51.90 15.49 0.58
CA VAL A 213 51.45 15.97 1.90
C VAL A 213 50.90 17.37 1.80
N ILE A 214 49.66 17.57 2.27
CA ILE A 214 48.98 18.87 2.35
C ILE A 214 48.69 19.20 3.80
N LYS A 215 49.23 20.32 4.30
CA LYS A 215 48.95 20.87 5.64
C LYS A 215 48.97 22.41 5.60
N PRO A 216 47.91 23.11 6.08
CA PRO A 216 46.65 22.57 6.59
C PRO A 216 45.78 21.96 5.46
N TYR A 217 44.95 20.96 5.79
CA TYR A 217 43.99 20.36 4.86
C TYR A 217 42.53 20.56 5.33
N PRO A 218 41.57 20.89 4.46
CA PRO A 218 41.76 21.31 3.07
C PRO A 218 42.59 22.59 2.98
N ALA A 219 43.39 22.75 1.91
CA ALA A 219 44.25 23.93 1.72
C ALA A 219 43.48 25.26 1.69
N SER A 220 42.18 25.21 1.36
CA SER A 220 41.26 26.34 1.41
C SER A 220 40.86 26.78 2.82
N LYS A 221 41.18 25.99 3.86
CA LYS A 221 40.82 26.23 5.26
C LYS A 221 42.08 26.44 6.10
N PRO A 222 42.64 27.67 6.16
CA PRO A 222 43.92 27.94 6.83
C PRO A 222 43.89 27.68 8.35
N GLY A 223 42.71 27.63 8.97
CA GLY A 223 42.52 27.28 10.39
C GLY A 223 42.39 25.78 10.66
N SER A 224 42.40 24.93 9.63
CA SER A 224 42.30 23.49 9.81
C SER A 224 43.58 22.90 10.42
N ALA A 225 43.42 22.02 11.39
CA ALA A 225 44.52 21.27 12.00
C ALA A 225 44.79 19.92 11.31
N ALA A 226 44.13 19.64 10.19
CA ALA A 226 44.29 18.36 9.50
C ALA A 226 45.47 18.34 8.53
N THR A 227 46.04 17.15 8.34
CA THR A 227 47.09 16.83 7.38
C THR A 227 46.60 15.72 6.46
N TYR A 228 46.66 15.94 5.16
CA TYR A 228 46.34 14.94 4.14
C TYR A 228 47.62 14.36 3.57
N THR A 229 47.79 13.04 3.67
CA THR A 229 48.96 12.28 3.19
C THR A 229 48.48 11.27 2.15
N ARG A 230 48.93 11.38 0.91
CA ARG A 230 48.51 10.51 -0.20
C ARG A 230 49.70 9.80 -0.82
N TYR A 231 49.61 8.48 -0.85
CA TYR A 231 50.51 7.59 -1.59
C TYR A 231 49.82 7.20 -2.90
N ALA A 232 50.39 7.62 -4.02
CA ALA A 232 49.81 7.45 -5.35
C ALA A 232 50.59 6.44 -6.20
N GLY A 233 50.09 6.12 -7.39
CA GLY A 233 50.79 5.26 -8.35
C GLY A 233 50.77 3.78 -7.98
N GLY A 234 49.80 3.35 -7.18
CA GLY A 234 49.58 1.94 -6.88
C GLY A 234 49.18 1.13 -8.11
N LYS A 235 49.28 -0.19 -7.98
CA LYS A 235 48.80 -1.13 -9.01
C LYS A 235 47.33 -0.87 -9.31
N ASP A 236 46.91 -1.05 -10.56
CA ASP A 236 45.54 -0.79 -11.01
C ASP A 236 45.05 0.64 -10.73
N GLY A 237 45.98 1.59 -10.57
CA GLY A 237 45.69 3.00 -10.32
C GLY A 237 45.20 3.31 -8.91
N VAL A 238 45.36 2.38 -7.96
CA VAL A 238 44.91 2.59 -6.57
C VAL A 238 45.74 3.65 -5.85
N GLU A 239 45.12 4.28 -4.87
CA GLU A 239 45.74 5.26 -3.99
C GLU A 239 45.45 4.92 -2.53
N VAL A 240 46.39 5.27 -1.65
CA VAL A 240 46.28 5.06 -0.21
C VAL A 240 46.41 6.42 0.48
N VAL A 241 45.40 6.80 1.25
CA VAL A 241 45.28 8.14 1.85
C VAL A 241 45.14 8.05 3.37
N LEU A 242 45.83 8.94 4.08
CA LEU A 242 45.63 9.22 5.51
C LEU A 242 45.29 10.69 5.73
N ILE A 243 44.18 10.95 6.42
CA ILE A 243 43.83 12.25 6.98
C ILE A 243 44.03 12.20 8.50
N SER A 244 45.02 12.94 8.98
CA SER A 244 45.33 13.05 10.41
C SER A 244 44.86 14.40 10.94
N ILE A 245 44.05 14.42 12.00
CA ILE A 245 43.49 15.65 12.57
C ILE A 245 44.15 15.95 13.92
N GLU A 246 45.01 16.97 13.95
CA GLU A 246 45.82 17.29 15.12
C GLU A 246 44.93 17.72 16.31
N GLY A 247 45.17 17.11 17.48
CA GLY A 247 44.44 17.41 18.73
C GLY A 247 43.03 16.82 18.82
N LYS A 248 42.55 16.11 17.79
CA LYS A 248 41.23 15.47 17.78
C LYS A 248 41.28 14.10 18.46
N GLY A 249 40.27 13.78 19.26
CA GLY A 249 40.09 12.48 19.94
C GLY A 249 39.42 11.41 19.06
N HIS A 250 38.87 10.37 19.70
CA HIS A 250 38.16 9.25 19.04
C HIS A 250 36.83 9.71 18.42
N TRP A 251 36.85 10.13 17.16
CA TRP A 251 35.77 10.95 16.61
C TRP A 251 35.66 10.91 15.07
N HIS A 252 34.43 10.95 14.55
CA HIS A 252 34.13 11.16 13.12
C HIS A 252 33.96 12.66 12.80
N SER A 253 34.89 13.27 12.07
CA SER A 253 34.89 14.73 11.88
C SER A 253 33.76 15.20 10.94
N ASN A 254 32.87 16.08 11.44
CA ASN A 254 31.86 16.82 10.66
C ASN A 254 32.09 18.33 10.87
N ASP A 255 33.33 18.78 10.71
CA ASP A 255 33.71 20.16 10.99
C ASP A 255 33.77 20.99 9.68
N PRO A 256 32.84 21.93 9.46
CA PRO A 256 32.81 22.74 8.25
C PRO A 256 34.01 23.68 8.14
N VAL A 257 34.71 24.03 9.24
CA VAL A 257 35.95 24.82 9.20
C VAL A 257 37.22 23.96 9.10
N SER A 258 37.06 22.63 9.11
CA SER A 258 38.13 21.64 8.97
C SER A 258 37.67 20.52 8.01
N VAL A 259 37.78 19.26 8.41
CA VAL A 259 37.43 18.09 7.60
C VAL A 259 35.98 17.65 7.82
N MET A 260 35.26 17.50 6.72
CA MET A 260 33.98 16.79 6.63
C MET A 260 34.24 15.35 6.16
N THR A 261 34.44 14.43 7.10
CA THR A 261 34.96 13.07 6.86
C THR A 261 34.14 12.31 5.82
N THR A 262 32.82 12.37 5.92
CA THR A 262 31.88 11.70 5.01
C THR A 262 32.04 12.20 3.57
N GLU A 263 32.20 13.51 3.38
CA GLU A 263 32.42 14.10 2.05
C GLU A 263 33.78 13.70 1.47
N GLU A 264 34.83 13.67 2.29
CA GLU A 264 36.16 13.22 1.86
C GLU A 264 36.16 11.75 1.44
N ILE A 265 35.51 10.87 2.23
CA ILE A 265 35.38 9.46 1.89
C ILE A 265 34.59 9.29 0.59
N TRP A 266 33.46 10.01 0.41
CA TRP A 266 32.71 9.96 -0.84
C TRP A 266 33.56 10.42 -2.03
N ASN A 267 34.21 11.58 -1.92
CA ASN A 267 35.01 12.16 -3.00
C ASN A 267 36.19 11.27 -3.39
N PHE A 268 36.74 10.52 -2.43
CA PHE A 268 37.74 9.50 -2.70
C PHE A 268 37.12 8.27 -3.38
N CYS A 269 36.13 7.64 -2.75
CA CYS A 269 35.55 6.36 -3.16
C CYS A 269 34.90 6.42 -4.54
N LYS A 270 34.17 7.49 -4.86
CA LYS A 270 33.41 7.63 -6.13
C LYS A 270 34.27 7.54 -7.40
N ARG A 271 35.60 7.62 -7.27
CA ARG A 271 36.56 7.51 -8.38
C ARG A 271 36.85 6.07 -8.78
N TYR A 272 36.40 5.07 -8.01
CA TYR A 272 36.78 3.67 -8.20
C TYR A 272 35.56 2.81 -8.55
N SER A 273 35.76 1.86 -9.46
CA SER A 273 34.80 0.85 -9.86
C SER A 273 35.53 -0.48 -10.09
N LEU A 274 34.88 -1.61 -9.79
CA LEU A 274 35.43 -2.95 -10.05
C LEU A 274 35.32 -3.39 -11.53
N GLY A 275 34.43 -2.75 -12.29
CA GLY A 275 34.10 -3.11 -13.66
C GLY A 275 33.51 -1.92 -14.43
N PRO A 276 33.18 -2.10 -15.72
CA PRO A 276 32.50 -1.08 -16.49
C PRO A 276 31.12 -0.76 -15.89
N GLU A 277 30.59 0.42 -16.22
CA GLU A 277 29.19 0.74 -15.92
C GLU A 277 28.27 -0.12 -16.79
N GLU A 278 27.16 -0.58 -16.22
CA GLU A 278 26.14 -1.30 -16.98
C GLU A 278 25.32 -0.28 -17.78
N PRO A 279 25.05 -0.53 -19.07
CA PRO A 279 24.24 0.37 -19.88
C PRO A 279 22.82 0.48 -19.35
N GLU A 280 22.28 1.70 -19.31
CA GLU A 280 20.89 1.96 -18.89
C GLU A 280 19.90 1.34 -19.89
N PRO A 281 18.89 0.58 -19.43
CA PRO A 281 17.80 0.10 -20.26
C PRO A 281 16.98 1.24 -20.86
N PRO A 282 16.42 1.04 -22.06
CA PRO A 282 15.48 2.00 -22.63
C PRO A 282 14.20 2.09 -21.78
N THR A 283 13.62 3.28 -21.70
CA THR A 283 12.37 3.53 -20.98
C THR A 283 11.19 3.57 -21.95
N LEU A 284 10.13 2.83 -21.65
CA LEU A 284 8.88 2.94 -22.37
C LEU A 284 8.16 4.25 -22.00
N VAL A 285 7.93 5.11 -22.99
CA VAL A 285 7.22 6.39 -22.86
C VAL A 285 5.71 6.20 -23.00
N SER A 286 5.26 5.44 -23.99
CA SER A 286 3.83 5.22 -24.23
C SER A 286 3.55 3.92 -24.99
N ALA A 287 2.31 3.45 -24.90
CA ALA A 287 1.79 2.33 -25.66
C ALA A 287 0.44 2.70 -26.31
N GLU A 288 0.22 2.28 -27.55
CA GLU A 288 -1.03 2.44 -28.30
C GLU A 288 -1.44 1.08 -28.87
N PRO A 289 -2.59 0.49 -28.47
CA PRO A 289 -3.50 0.94 -27.43
C PRO A 289 -2.84 1.00 -26.04
N GLU A 290 -3.32 1.91 -25.20
CA GLU A 290 -2.76 2.09 -23.85
C GLU A 290 -3.04 0.88 -22.96
N ASN A 291 -2.21 0.72 -21.93
CA ASN A 291 -2.44 -0.36 -20.98
C ASN A 291 -3.85 -0.29 -20.40
N ARG A 292 -4.52 -1.44 -20.31
CA ARG A 292 -5.92 -1.60 -19.87
C ARG A 292 -6.95 -1.04 -20.86
N SER A 293 -6.57 -0.82 -22.12
CA SER A 293 -7.56 -0.58 -23.17
C SER A 293 -8.59 -1.71 -23.27
N PHE A 294 -9.84 -1.33 -23.50
CA PHE A 294 -11.00 -2.21 -23.56
C PHE A 294 -11.86 -1.87 -24.79
N ASP A 295 -12.86 -2.71 -25.09
CA ASP A 295 -13.67 -2.60 -26.31
C ASP A 295 -12.82 -2.60 -27.60
N LEU A 296 -11.64 -3.23 -27.55
CA LEU A 296 -10.71 -3.29 -28.67
C LEU A 296 -11.25 -4.21 -29.78
N PRO A 297 -11.02 -3.87 -31.07
CA PRO A 297 -11.46 -4.71 -32.18
C PRO A 297 -10.75 -6.07 -32.15
N SER A 298 -11.47 -7.13 -32.52
CA SER A 298 -10.93 -8.50 -32.54
C SER A 298 -10.01 -8.81 -33.74
N GLN A 299 -9.83 -7.85 -34.64
CA GLN A 299 -9.05 -7.97 -35.89
C GLN A 299 -8.19 -6.73 -36.11
N ASP A 300 -7.10 -6.90 -36.85
CA ASP A 300 -6.20 -5.83 -37.32
C ASP A 300 -5.61 -4.93 -36.22
N LEU A 301 -5.44 -5.47 -35.01
CA LEU A 301 -4.77 -4.76 -33.93
C LEU A 301 -3.28 -4.58 -34.23
N VAL A 302 -2.86 -3.32 -34.13
CA VAL A 302 -1.45 -2.92 -34.13
C VAL A 302 -1.14 -2.31 -32.78
N PHE A 303 -0.13 -2.86 -32.12
CA PHE A 303 0.39 -2.38 -30.86
C PHE A 303 1.65 -1.58 -31.14
N VAL A 304 1.67 -0.33 -30.70
CA VAL A 304 2.78 0.58 -30.91
C VAL A 304 3.35 0.97 -29.56
N PHE A 305 4.66 0.86 -29.43
CA PHE A 305 5.42 1.23 -28.25
C PHE A 305 6.37 2.37 -28.61
N THR A 306 6.32 3.45 -27.84
CA THR A 306 7.27 4.56 -27.96
C THR A 306 8.22 4.52 -26.78
N PHE A 307 9.52 4.60 -27.06
CA PHE A 307 10.60 4.63 -26.10
C PHE A 307 11.25 6.01 -26.09
N ASP A 308 12.01 6.31 -25.04
CA ASP A 308 12.76 7.56 -24.88
C ASP A 308 14.00 7.64 -25.77
N GLU A 309 14.43 6.49 -26.30
CA GLU A 309 15.54 6.34 -27.23
C GLU A 309 15.29 5.22 -28.25
N ALA A 310 16.18 5.09 -29.24
CA ALA A 310 16.07 4.08 -30.27
C ALA A 310 16.38 2.67 -29.73
N VAL A 311 15.49 1.72 -30.02
CA VAL A 311 15.58 0.33 -29.57
C VAL A 311 15.46 -0.67 -30.71
N ASP A 312 16.10 -1.84 -30.59
CA ASP A 312 16.10 -2.89 -31.61
C ASP A 312 14.80 -3.70 -31.61
N GLY A 313 13.89 -3.36 -32.52
CA GLY A 313 12.63 -4.09 -32.72
C GLY A 313 12.80 -5.53 -33.21
N GLY A 314 13.98 -5.92 -33.73
CA GLY A 314 14.26 -7.27 -34.19
C GLY A 314 14.60 -8.26 -33.07
N LYS A 315 15.00 -7.76 -31.89
CA LYS A 315 15.29 -8.58 -30.70
C LYS A 315 14.11 -8.67 -29.73
N ALA A 316 13.22 -7.68 -29.78
CA ALA A 316 12.02 -7.62 -28.97
C ALA A 316 11.13 -8.85 -29.24
N LYS A 317 10.73 -9.54 -28.17
CA LYS A 317 9.76 -10.64 -28.24
C LYS A 317 8.43 -10.12 -27.74
N VAL A 318 7.42 -10.18 -28.59
CA VAL A 318 6.08 -9.68 -28.27
C VAL A 318 5.07 -10.81 -28.39
N LEU A 319 4.42 -11.12 -27.28
CA LEU A 319 3.48 -12.25 -27.16
C LEU A 319 2.18 -11.77 -26.52
N LEU A 320 1.08 -11.93 -27.24
CA LEU A 320 -0.27 -11.74 -26.69
C LEU A 320 -0.83 -13.10 -26.26
N SER A 321 -1.27 -13.24 -25.01
CA SER A 321 -1.88 -14.47 -24.50
C SER A 321 -3.22 -14.19 -23.84
N GLY A 322 -4.22 -15.03 -24.10
CA GLY A 322 -5.57 -14.84 -23.59
C GLY A 322 -6.54 -15.87 -24.17
N GLU A 323 -7.61 -16.17 -23.45
CA GLU A 323 -8.64 -17.16 -23.85
C GLU A 323 -8.08 -18.53 -24.31
N GLY A 324 -7.01 -18.99 -23.67
CA GLY A 324 -6.40 -20.29 -23.97
C GLY A 324 -5.57 -20.33 -25.26
N ALA A 325 -5.29 -19.19 -25.87
CA ALA A 325 -4.45 -19.06 -27.06
C ALA A 325 -3.28 -18.09 -26.83
N GLU A 326 -2.23 -18.26 -27.64
CA GLU A 326 -1.05 -17.41 -27.67
C GLU A 326 -0.81 -16.95 -29.12
N TYR A 327 -0.56 -15.65 -29.27
CA TYR A 327 -0.35 -14.98 -30.55
C TYR A 327 1.01 -14.27 -30.46
N PRO A 328 2.08 -14.83 -31.05
CA PRO A 328 3.33 -14.10 -31.21
C PRO A 328 3.10 -13.00 -32.24
N LEU A 329 3.40 -11.74 -31.88
CA LEU A 329 3.19 -10.61 -32.79
C LEU A 329 4.40 -10.42 -33.70
N GLU A 330 4.13 -9.98 -34.92
CA GLU A 330 5.16 -9.68 -35.91
C GLU A 330 5.53 -8.19 -35.86
N PRO A 331 6.83 -7.84 -35.82
CA PRO A 331 7.23 -6.45 -35.98
C PRO A 331 6.84 -5.93 -37.37
N VAL A 332 6.27 -4.73 -37.41
CA VAL A 332 5.92 -4.04 -38.66
C VAL A 332 7.17 -3.50 -39.34
N GLU A 333 8.13 -3.04 -38.55
CA GLU A 333 9.43 -2.54 -39.00
C GLU A 333 10.56 -3.19 -38.18
N THR A 334 11.74 -3.36 -38.80
CA THR A 334 12.91 -3.98 -38.17
C THR A 334 14.06 -2.98 -38.08
N GLY A 335 14.82 -3.02 -36.99
CA GLY A 335 15.96 -2.15 -36.74
C GLY A 335 15.74 -1.24 -35.53
N PHE A 336 16.69 -0.33 -35.30
CA PHE A 336 16.62 0.65 -34.23
C PHE A 336 15.59 1.74 -34.54
N SER A 337 14.62 1.91 -33.65
CA SER A 337 13.60 2.96 -33.74
C SER A 337 13.11 3.32 -32.34
N GLU A 338 12.78 4.59 -32.12
CA GLU A 338 12.09 5.05 -30.91
C GLU A 338 10.65 4.54 -30.84
N ARG A 339 10.07 4.18 -32.00
CA ARG A 339 8.69 3.70 -32.13
C ARG A 339 8.70 2.31 -32.76
N LEU A 340 8.29 1.31 -31.99
CA LEU A 340 8.14 -0.07 -32.45
C LEU A 340 6.66 -0.40 -32.63
N ALA A 341 6.28 -0.93 -33.79
CA ALA A 341 4.93 -1.38 -34.05
C ALA A 341 4.91 -2.90 -34.27
N PHE A 342 3.92 -3.56 -33.68
CA PHE A 342 3.74 -5.01 -33.71
C PHE A 342 2.30 -5.32 -34.10
N ARG A 343 2.11 -6.22 -35.06
CA ARG A 343 0.79 -6.62 -35.54
C ARG A 343 0.50 -8.08 -35.22
N LEU A 344 -0.78 -8.40 -35.10
CA LEU A 344 -1.22 -9.79 -35.05
C LEU A 344 -0.81 -10.54 -36.33
N PRO A 345 -0.57 -11.87 -36.25
CA PRO A 345 -0.36 -12.70 -37.43
C PRO A 345 -1.52 -12.58 -38.43
N ASP A 346 -1.20 -12.60 -39.72
CA ASP A 346 -2.20 -12.49 -40.79
C ASP A 346 -3.29 -13.58 -40.64
N GLY A 347 -4.56 -13.15 -40.57
CA GLY A 347 -5.71 -14.04 -40.41
C GLY A 347 -6.01 -14.48 -38.97
N ALA A 348 -5.26 -13.99 -37.97
CA ALA A 348 -5.61 -14.18 -36.57
C ALA A 348 -6.97 -13.56 -36.25
N ARG A 349 -7.78 -14.25 -35.45
CA ARG A 349 -9.04 -13.75 -34.91
C ARG A 349 -9.03 -13.98 -33.41
N LEU A 350 -9.05 -12.90 -32.66
CA LEU A 350 -9.14 -12.97 -31.22
C LEU A 350 -10.59 -13.25 -30.84
N ALA A 351 -10.81 -14.18 -29.91
CA ALA A 351 -12.10 -14.33 -29.26
C ALA A 351 -12.31 -13.16 -28.29
N ASP A 352 -13.56 -12.83 -28.01
CA ASP A 352 -13.89 -11.84 -26.99
C ASP A 352 -13.38 -12.32 -25.63
N GLY A 353 -12.71 -11.46 -24.88
CA GLY A 353 -12.11 -11.81 -23.60
C GLY A 353 -10.89 -10.97 -23.22
N ASP A 354 -10.20 -11.41 -22.17
CA ASP A 354 -9.07 -10.70 -21.59
C ASP A 354 -7.73 -11.29 -22.07
N TYR A 355 -6.80 -10.38 -22.37
CA TYR A 355 -5.50 -10.71 -22.94
C TYR A 355 -4.38 -9.96 -22.21
N ALA A 356 -3.24 -10.63 -22.07
CA ALA A 356 -2.00 -10.07 -21.59
C ALA A 356 -1.00 -9.98 -22.74
N LEU A 357 -0.48 -8.80 -23.02
CA LEU A 357 0.59 -8.59 -23.98
C LEU A 357 1.91 -8.45 -23.24
N ARG A 358 2.83 -9.36 -23.49
CA ARG A 358 4.18 -9.32 -22.93
C ARG A 358 5.16 -8.85 -24.00
N VAL A 359 5.91 -7.81 -23.68
CA VAL A 359 7.04 -7.31 -24.47
C VAL A 359 8.31 -7.64 -23.69
N GLU A 360 9.22 -8.41 -24.28
CA GLU A 360 10.46 -8.83 -23.63
C GLU A 360 11.69 -8.45 -24.46
N HIS A 361 12.81 -8.26 -23.76
CA HIS A 361 14.13 -8.18 -24.36
C HIS A 361 14.26 -7.05 -25.41
N VAL A 362 13.89 -5.83 -24.99
CA VAL A 362 14.05 -4.63 -25.81
C VAL A 362 15.40 -4.01 -25.49
N GLU A 363 16.31 -3.95 -26.47
CA GLU A 363 17.70 -3.52 -26.30
C GLU A 363 17.93 -2.18 -27.00
N ASN A 364 18.63 -1.24 -26.34
CA ASN A 364 19.07 0.01 -26.95
C ASN A 364 20.47 -0.10 -27.59
N GLU A 365 20.92 0.93 -28.30
CA GLU A 365 22.22 0.91 -28.98
C GLU A 365 23.42 0.78 -28.01
N ALA A 366 23.24 1.22 -26.76
CA ALA A 366 24.24 1.10 -25.71
C ALA A 366 24.35 -0.32 -25.11
N GLY A 367 23.43 -1.23 -25.46
CA GLY A 367 23.36 -2.60 -24.95
C GLY A 367 22.59 -2.76 -23.64
N GLY A 368 21.85 -1.73 -23.23
CA GLY A 368 20.92 -1.77 -22.10
C GLY A 368 19.64 -2.49 -22.49
N VAL A 369 19.14 -3.35 -21.59
CA VAL A 369 18.05 -4.27 -21.90
C VAL A 369 16.87 -4.05 -20.97
N LEU A 370 15.72 -3.69 -21.54
CA LEU A 370 14.44 -3.76 -20.87
C LEU A 370 13.94 -5.21 -20.94
N GLU A 371 14.03 -5.90 -19.80
CA GLU A 371 13.78 -7.34 -19.72
C GLU A 371 12.34 -7.73 -20.03
N SER A 372 11.35 -7.06 -19.40
CA SER A 372 9.95 -7.30 -19.72
C SER A 372 9.01 -6.17 -19.31
N CYS A 373 7.93 -6.01 -20.08
CA CYS A 373 6.75 -5.22 -19.76
C CYS A 373 5.49 -6.04 -20.07
N VAL A 374 4.44 -5.86 -19.27
CA VAL A 374 3.16 -6.57 -19.45
C VAL A 374 2.02 -5.57 -19.49
N PHE A 375 1.17 -5.69 -20.50
CA PHE A 375 -0.04 -4.89 -20.70
C PHE A 375 -1.25 -5.79 -20.62
N ALA A 376 -2.35 -5.26 -20.08
CA ALA A 376 -3.65 -5.93 -20.05
C ALA A 376 -4.57 -5.28 -21.08
N TYR A 377 -5.35 -6.09 -21.79
CA TYR A 377 -6.30 -5.63 -22.81
C TYR A 377 -7.57 -6.46 -22.76
N THR A 378 -8.71 -5.83 -23.02
CA THR A 378 -9.98 -6.53 -23.24
C THR A 378 -10.39 -6.38 -24.70
N ILE A 379 -10.56 -7.51 -25.38
CA ILE A 379 -10.89 -7.59 -26.80
C ILE A 379 -12.36 -7.98 -26.96
N GLY A 380 -13.05 -7.36 -27.91
CA GLY A 380 -14.50 -7.54 -28.10
C GLY A 380 -15.31 -6.56 -27.26
N MET A 381 -16.64 -6.58 -27.41
CA MET A 381 -17.52 -5.67 -26.67
C MET A 381 -17.71 -6.15 -25.24
N THR A 382 -17.46 -5.28 -24.27
CA THR A 382 -17.80 -5.53 -22.87
C THR A 382 -19.12 -4.86 -22.54
N GLU A 383 -20.07 -5.60 -21.97
CA GLU A 383 -21.30 -5.00 -21.45
C GLU A 383 -21.00 -4.03 -20.31
N VAL A 384 -21.72 -2.90 -20.30
CA VAL A 384 -21.58 -1.84 -19.31
C VAL A 384 -22.93 -1.67 -18.61
N GLY A 385 -22.94 -1.81 -17.29
CA GLY A 385 -24.16 -1.78 -16.49
C GLY A 385 -24.60 -0.37 -16.09
N ASP A 386 -25.92 -0.21 -15.86
CA ASP A 386 -26.53 0.99 -15.28
C ASP A 386 -26.06 1.29 -13.84
N ARG A 387 -25.37 0.34 -13.19
CA ARG A 387 -24.79 0.44 -11.86
C ARG A 387 -23.38 -0.13 -11.90
N LEU A 388 -22.48 0.41 -11.06
CA LEU A 388 -21.20 -0.21 -10.82
C LEU A 388 -21.46 -1.58 -10.22
N ALA A 389 -21.11 -2.65 -10.94
CA ALA A 389 -21.34 -4.01 -10.50
C ALA A 389 -20.30 -4.40 -9.44
N ILE A 390 -20.46 -3.89 -8.22
CA ILE A 390 -19.84 -4.44 -7.00
C ILE A 390 -21.01 -4.90 -6.12
N ASP A 391 -21.63 -6.00 -6.52
CA ASP A 391 -22.63 -6.66 -5.71
C ASP A 391 -21.93 -7.67 -4.79
N SER A 392 -22.16 -7.54 -3.49
CA SER A 392 -21.82 -8.58 -2.54
C SER A 392 -22.79 -9.75 -2.73
N LEU A 393 -22.39 -10.73 -3.51
CA LEU A 393 -23.18 -11.92 -3.82
C LEU A 393 -23.18 -12.94 -2.70
N LEU A 394 -22.06 -13.02 -1.98
CA LEU A 394 -21.95 -13.75 -0.73
C LEU A 394 -21.17 -12.87 0.24
N SER A 395 -21.74 -12.65 1.42
CA SER A 395 -21.01 -12.17 2.57
C SER A 395 -21.51 -12.92 3.80
N CYS A 396 -20.56 -13.31 4.63
CA CYS A 396 -20.83 -14.17 5.76
C CYS A 396 -21.11 -13.34 7.02
N ALA A 397 -22.38 -13.19 7.40
CA ALA A 397 -22.78 -12.60 8.68
C ALA A 397 -22.66 -13.61 9.85
N TRP A 398 -21.51 -14.29 9.94
CA TRP A 398 -21.33 -15.45 10.83
C TRP A 398 -21.56 -15.16 12.31
N ARG A 399 -21.36 -13.91 12.74
CA ARG A 399 -21.66 -13.50 14.11
C ARG A 399 -23.15 -13.60 14.43
N GLU A 400 -24.01 -13.19 13.52
CA GLU A 400 -25.46 -13.27 13.70
C GLU A 400 -25.93 -14.72 13.61
N GLU A 401 -25.38 -15.49 12.66
CA GLU A 401 -25.65 -16.93 12.50
C GLU A 401 -25.25 -17.73 13.73
N GLN A 402 -24.11 -17.43 14.35
CA GLN A 402 -23.67 -18.10 15.58
C GLN A 402 -24.69 -17.95 16.72
N VAL A 403 -25.40 -16.82 16.81
CA VAL A 403 -26.47 -16.61 17.80
C VAL A 403 -27.67 -17.51 17.50
N ALA A 404 -27.96 -17.78 16.22
CA ALA A 404 -29.09 -18.58 15.79
C ALA A 404 -28.83 -20.10 15.90
N VAL A 405 -27.68 -20.58 15.42
CA VAL A 405 -27.41 -22.03 15.26
C VAL A 405 -26.31 -22.59 16.17
N GLY A 406 -25.57 -21.72 16.88
CA GLY A 406 -24.45 -22.13 17.75
C GLY A 406 -23.22 -22.60 16.96
N GLU A 407 -22.41 -23.51 17.54
CA GLU A 407 -21.26 -24.14 16.83
C GLU A 407 -21.74 -25.19 15.78
N GLY A 408 -22.67 -24.79 14.93
CA GLY A 408 -23.31 -25.59 13.88
C GLY A 408 -22.94 -25.15 12.46
N ILE A 409 -23.72 -25.61 11.49
CA ILE A 409 -23.64 -25.25 10.07
C ILE A 409 -24.44 -23.96 9.85
N PRO A 410 -23.82 -22.86 9.35
CA PRO A 410 -24.51 -21.61 9.05
C PRO A 410 -25.59 -21.78 7.99
N SER A 411 -26.56 -20.85 7.97
CA SER A 411 -27.60 -20.81 6.95
C SER A 411 -27.03 -20.69 5.54
N GLY A 412 -27.57 -21.48 4.60
CA GLY A 412 -27.13 -21.49 3.20
C GLY A 412 -25.92 -22.36 2.90
N TRP A 413 -25.30 -22.95 3.93
CA TRP A 413 -24.17 -23.86 3.78
C TRP A 413 -24.56 -25.32 4.03
N ARG A 414 -23.81 -26.25 3.45
CA ARG A 414 -23.88 -27.69 3.79
C ARG A 414 -22.49 -28.27 3.95
N ARG A 415 -22.39 -29.33 4.75
CA ARG A 415 -21.16 -30.10 4.90
C ARG A 415 -21.35 -31.52 4.40
N VAL A 416 -20.31 -32.06 3.76
CA VAL A 416 -20.16 -33.49 3.46
C VAL A 416 -18.83 -34.00 4.06
N ASN A 417 -18.90 -34.99 4.94
CA ASN A 417 -17.73 -35.70 5.46
C ASN A 417 -17.61 -37.04 4.75
N GLY A 418 -16.50 -37.28 4.06
CA GLY A 418 -16.21 -38.52 3.34
C GLY A 418 -15.21 -39.42 4.09
N ARG A 419 -15.37 -40.73 3.95
CA ARG A 419 -14.40 -41.74 4.43
C ARG A 419 -13.85 -42.58 3.27
N ALA A 420 -12.69 -43.20 3.48
CA ALA A 420 -11.98 -44.03 2.49
C ALA A 420 -12.78 -45.28 2.06
N ASP A 421 -13.74 -45.72 2.87
CA ASP A 421 -14.66 -46.81 2.53
C ASP A 421 -15.84 -46.37 1.64
N GLY A 422 -15.89 -45.08 1.27
CA GLY A 422 -16.94 -44.48 0.44
C GLY A 422 -18.18 -44.03 1.20
N THR A 423 -18.22 -44.19 2.53
CA THR A 423 -19.32 -43.67 3.35
C THR A 423 -19.27 -42.14 3.45
N LYS A 424 -20.46 -41.52 3.48
CA LYS A 424 -20.63 -40.07 3.61
C LYS A 424 -21.56 -39.74 4.77
N ASP A 425 -21.18 -38.72 5.53
CA ASP A 425 -22.05 -38.04 6.51
C ASP A 425 -22.32 -36.62 6.01
N GLU A 426 -23.59 -36.30 5.77
CA GLU A 426 -24.02 -35.02 5.21
C GLU A 426 -24.86 -34.27 6.25
N GLN A 427 -24.57 -32.99 6.43
CA GLN A 427 -25.35 -32.11 7.30
C GLN A 427 -25.76 -30.86 6.55
N GLU A 428 -27.04 -30.51 6.72
CA GLU A 428 -27.68 -29.43 5.99
C GLU A 428 -27.56 -28.08 6.72
N SER A 429 -27.98 -27.03 6.03
CA SER A 429 -28.11 -25.66 6.53
C SER A 429 -28.79 -25.62 7.91
N GLY A 430 -28.12 -25.02 8.89
CA GLY A 430 -28.63 -24.85 10.25
C GLY A 430 -28.45 -26.04 11.20
N ALA A 431 -27.83 -27.14 10.75
CA ALA A 431 -27.58 -28.30 11.60
C ALA A 431 -26.61 -27.99 12.75
N ALA A 432 -26.92 -28.40 13.98
CA ALA A 432 -26.06 -28.21 15.15
C ALA A 432 -25.15 -29.42 15.42
N HIS A 433 -24.04 -29.22 16.14
CA HIS A 433 -23.16 -30.28 16.66
C HIS A 433 -22.62 -31.26 15.60
N THR A 434 -22.21 -30.74 14.46
CA THR A 434 -22.00 -31.54 13.25
C THR A 434 -20.64 -32.24 13.18
N GLY A 435 -19.58 -31.80 13.85
CA GLY A 435 -18.26 -32.42 13.73
C GLY A 435 -17.64 -32.26 12.32
N GLY A 436 -16.30 -32.15 12.26
CA GLY A 436 -15.64 -31.61 11.06
C GLY A 436 -15.96 -30.12 10.96
N ALA A 437 -16.72 -29.72 9.93
CA ALA A 437 -17.26 -28.38 9.70
C ALA A 437 -18.15 -27.83 10.83
N ARG A 438 -17.84 -26.62 11.33
CA ARG A 438 -18.73 -25.86 12.25
C ARG A 438 -18.32 -24.39 12.37
N LEU A 439 -19.25 -23.51 12.76
CA LEU A 439 -18.93 -22.14 13.14
C LEU A 439 -18.11 -22.07 14.45
N LYS A 440 -17.23 -21.06 14.51
CA LYS A 440 -16.42 -20.69 15.66
C LYS A 440 -16.47 -19.18 15.88
N TYR A 441 -16.52 -18.78 17.15
CA TYR A 441 -16.54 -17.37 17.57
C TYR A 441 -15.34 -17.04 18.45
N PHE A 442 -14.78 -15.84 18.24
CA PHE A 442 -13.60 -15.33 18.91
C PHE A 442 -13.96 -14.01 19.62
N PRO A 443 -14.37 -14.05 20.90
CA PRO A 443 -14.87 -12.89 21.63
C PRO A 443 -13.89 -11.71 21.73
N GLU A 444 -12.58 -11.99 21.68
CA GLU A 444 -11.53 -10.97 21.71
C GLU A 444 -11.28 -10.28 20.36
N GLY A 445 -11.94 -10.76 19.29
CA GLY A 445 -11.81 -10.24 17.93
C GLY A 445 -10.47 -10.58 17.27
N GLY A 446 -9.98 -9.68 16.41
CA GLY A 446 -8.74 -9.89 15.66
C GLY A 446 -8.91 -9.62 14.17
N ASP A 447 -8.16 -10.36 13.35
CA ASP A 447 -8.29 -10.34 11.89
C ASP A 447 -9.73 -10.70 11.45
N PHE A 448 -10.43 -11.54 12.22
CA PHE A 448 -11.88 -11.77 12.18
C PHE A 448 -12.43 -12.17 13.57
N ASP A 449 -13.72 -11.94 13.83
CA ASP A 449 -14.39 -12.24 15.12
C ASP A 449 -15.25 -13.51 15.12
N ALA A 450 -15.58 -14.02 13.92
CA ALA A 450 -16.22 -15.30 13.71
C ALA A 450 -15.62 -15.96 12.45
N GLY A 451 -15.62 -17.29 12.44
CA GLY A 451 -15.02 -18.07 11.37
C GLY A 451 -15.66 -19.44 11.23
N PHE A 452 -15.47 -20.05 10.07
CA PHE A 452 -15.85 -21.43 9.85
C PHE A 452 -14.65 -22.37 10.05
N TYR A 453 -14.76 -23.28 11.02
CA TYR A 453 -13.78 -24.32 11.30
C TYR A 453 -13.99 -25.50 10.36
N LEU A 454 -12.94 -25.85 9.60
CA LEU A 454 -12.90 -26.97 8.66
C LEU A 454 -11.81 -27.96 9.08
N SER A 455 -12.20 -29.22 9.26
CA SER A 455 -11.31 -30.27 9.76
C SER A 455 -11.68 -31.65 9.23
N ALA A 456 -10.68 -32.35 8.71
CA ALA A 456 -10.75 -33.77 8.35
C ALA A 456 -10.10 -34.65 9.43
N ARG A 457 -10.10 -34.24 10.71
CA ARG A 457 -9.46 -35.02 11.78
C ARG A 457 -10.04 -36.44 11.94
N ASP A 458 -11.36 -36.54 11.89
CA ASP A 458 -12.08 -37.80 12.10
C ASP A 458 -12.58 -38.43 10.77
N TYR A 459 -12.17 -37.87 9.62
CA TYR A 459 -12.68 -38.15 8.27
C TYR A 459 -11.54 -38.14 7.26
N ASP A 460 -11.74 -38.69 6.06
CA ASP A 460 -10.71 -38.63 5.00
C ASP A 460 -10.83 -37.34 4.18
N VAL A 461 -12.05 -36.83 4.03
CA VAL A 461 -12.34 -35.55 3.37
C VAL A 461 -13.45 -34.82 4.13
N CYS A 462 -13.29 -33.51 4.31
CA CYS A 462 -14.36 -32.62 4.78
C CYS A 462 -14.60 -31.54 3.73
N ASP A 463 -15.81 -31.50 3.21
CA ASP A 463 -16.26 -30.66 2.12
C ASP A 463 -17.35 -29.69 2.63
N PHE A 464 -17.25 -28.41 2.29
CA PHE A 464 -18.17 -27.38 2.76
C PHE A 464 -18.64 -26.45 1.64
N TYR A 465 -19.94 -26.51 1.33
CA TYR A 465 -20.53 -25.90 0.15
C TYR A 465 -21.47 -24.75 0.52
N TYR A 466 -21.51 -23.72 -0.32
CA TYR A 466 -22.51 -22.66 -0.35
C TYR A 466 -23.12 -22.57 -1.75
N GLY A 467 -24.39 -22.14 -1.84
CA GLY A 467 -25.00 -21.77 -3.11
C GLY A 467 -26.14 -22.68 -3.59
N SER A 468 -26.44 -23.77 -2.87
CA SER A 468 -27.44 -24.76 -3.30
C SER A 468 -28.86 -24.52 -2.77
N TYR A 469 -29.02 -23.73 -1.71
CA TYR A 469 -30.30 -23.59 -1.00
C TYR A 469 -31.14 -22.43 -1.52
N GLU A 470 -32.47 -22.58 -1.49
CA GLU A 470 -33.40 -21.49 -1.81
C GLU A 470 -33.19 -20.29 -0.87
N GLY A 471 -33.17 -19.08 -1.43
CA GLY A 471 -32.79 -17.85 -0.70
C GLY A 471 -31.28 -17.66 -0.47
N HIS A 472 -30.46 -18.68 -0.74
CA HIS A 472 -28.99 -18.65 -0.68
C HIS A 472 -28.37 -19.24 -1.95
N ARG A 473 -29.10 -19.18 -3.08
CA ARG A 473 -28.62 -19.69 -4.35
C ARG A 473 -27.53 -18.79 -4.87
N LEU A 474 -26.39 -19.38 -5.24
CA LEU A 474 -25.33 -18.63 -5.87
C LEU A 474 -25.55 -18.61 -7.38
N HIS A 475 -26.49 -17.76 -7.79
CA HIS A 475 -26.79 -17.54 -9.20
C HIS A 475 -25.80 -16.52 -9.77
N LEU A 476 -24.94 -16.95 -10.69
CA LEU A 476 -23.91 -16.11 -11.29
C LEU A 476 -24.23 -15.86 -12.76
N LEU A 477 -23.97 -14.63 -13.19
CA LEU A 477 -24.03 -14.20 -14.58
C LEU A 477 -22.63 -14.33 -15.21
N PRO A 478 -22.49 -14.31 -16.55
CA PRO A 478 -21.18 -14.19 -17.18
C PRO A 478 -20.45 -12.93 -16.69
N GLY A 479 -19.20 -13.07 -16.25
CA GLY A 479 -18.44 -11.95 -15.67
C GLY A 479 -17.25 -12.36 -14.81
N GLN A 480 -16.54 -11.36 -14.27
CA GLN A 480 -15.44 -11.56 -13.32
C GLN A 480 -15.92 -11.41 -11.87
N TYR A 481 -15.33 -12.21 -10.98
CA TYR A 481 -15.69 -12.29 -9.59
C TYR A 481 -14.43 -12.33 -8.72
N VAL A 482 -14.51 -11.71 -7.53
CA VAL A 482 -13.47 -11.76 -6.51
C VAL A 482 -13.97 -12.57 -5.32
N LEU A 483 -13.28 -13.67 -5.02
CA LEU A 483 -13.42 -14.42 -3.79
C LEU A 483 -12.33 -13.97 -2.80
N SER A 484 -12.74 -13.38 -1.68
CA SER A 484 -11.82 -12.96 -0.62
C SER A 484 -12.17 -13.65 0.69
N PHE A 485 -11.15 -14.07 1.43
CA PHE A 485 -11.29 -14.68 2.76
C PHE A 485 -9.95 -14.67 3.49
N GLN A 486 -9.96 -14.99 4.78
CA GLN A 486 -8.77 -15.15 5.60
C GLN A 486 -8.68 -16.58 6.12
N SER A 487 -7.48 -17.07 6.40
CA SER A 487 -7.32 -18.41 6.99
C SER A 487 -6.29 -18.43 8.12
N ILE A 488 -6.62 -19.12 9.20
CA ILE A 488 -5.70 -19.42 10.31
C ILE A 488 -5.76 -20.92 10.65
N TYR A 489 -4.67 -21.50 11.15
CA TYR A 489 -4.62 -22.94 11.44
C TYR A 489 -4.38 -23.25 12.92
N TRP A 490 -4.69 -24.49 13.28
CA TRP A 490 -4.47 -25.06 14.62
C TRP A 490 -3.23 -25.97 14.65
N SER A 491 -2.42 -25.88 15.71
CA SER A 491 -1.07 -26.50 15.78
C SER A 491 -0.92 -27.79 16.59
N ALA A 492 -1.97 -28.36 17.20
CA ALA A 492 -1.75 -29.57 18.01
C ALA A 492 -1.56 -30.83 17.15
N GLY A 493 -0.32 -31.07 16.74
CA GLY A 493 0.12 -32.31 16.09
C GLY A 493 0.52 -32.21 14.62
N SER A 494 0.45 -31.03 14.00
CA SER A 494 1.03 -30.87 12.66
C SER A 494 2.55 -30.88 12.80
N ALA A 495 3.23 -31.88 12.23
CA ALA A 495 4.68 -32.04 12.36
C ALA A 495 5.49 -30.86 11.74
N GLU A 496 4.84 -29.93 11.04
CA GLU A 496 5.50 -28.86 10.26
C GLU A 496 4.86 -27.47 10.36
N GLY A 497 3.83 -27.27 11.19
CA GLY A 497 3.20 -25.96 11.38
C GLY A 497 2.52 -25.39 10.13
N LYS A 498 1.88 -26.23 9.31
CA LYS A 498 1.18 -25.81 8.08
C LYS A 498 -0.09 -26.64 7.89
N ALA A 499 -1.22 -25.97 7.64
CA ALA A 499 -2.45 -26.60 7.16
C ALA A 499 -2.71 -26.17 5.71
N THR A 500 -3.05 -27.14 4.85
CA THR A 500 -3.42 -26.93 3.45
C THR A 500 -4.86 -27.31 3.21
N PHE A 501 -5.57 -26.55 2.40
CA PHE A 501 -6.95 -26.80 1.98
C PHE A 501 -7.14 -26.36 0.53
N ASP A 502 -8.24 -26.76 -0.08
CA ASP A 502 -8.58 -26.45 -1.46
C ASP A 502 -9.85 -25.59 -1.50
N VAL A 503 -10.01 -24.81 -2.56
CA VAL A 503 -11.23 -24.03 -2.82
C VAL A 503 -11.61 -24.13 -4.29
N GLN A 504 -12.91 -24.28 -4.56
CA GLN A 504 -13.46 -24.51 -5.88
C GLN A 504 -14.79 -23.77 -6.07
N VAL A 505 -15.09 -23.42 -7.31
CA VAL A 505 -16.43 -23.04 -7.77
C VAL A 505 -16.87 -24.08 -8.79
N THR A 506 -18.07 -24.64 -8.61
CA THR A 506 -18.62 -25.73 -9.45
C THR A 506 -19.94 -25.37 -10.11
N ASP A 507 -20.23 -26.01 -11.25
CA ASP A 507 -21.40 -25.76 -12.13
C ASP A 507 -22.73 -26.41 -11.67
N GLY A 508 -22.96 -26.60 -10.37
CA GLY A 508 -24.20 -27.18 -9.83
C GLY A 508 -24.41 -28.68 -10.10
N VAL A 509 -23.67 -29.28 -11.05
CA VAL A 509 -23.54 -30.73 -11.27
C VAL A 509 -22.17 -31.28 -10.87
N GLY A 510 -21.28 -30.42 -10.34
CA GLY A 510 -20.06 -30.80 -9.64
C GLY A 510 -18.78 -30.70 -10.47
N ASN A 511 -18.82 -30.16 -11.69
CA ASN A 511 -17.59 -29.87 -12.44
C ASN A 511 -17.01 -28.54 -11.96
N ALA A 512 -15.71 -28.52 -11.64
CA ALA A 512 -15.02 -27.29 -11.26
C ALA A 512 -14.90 -26.35 -12.47
N VAL A 513 -15.47 -25.16 -12.35
CA VAL A 513 -15.25 -24.05 -13.30
C VAL A 513 -14.05 -23.19 -12.90
N TRP A 514 -13.69 -23.22 -11.62
CA TRP A 514 -12.47 -22.60 -11.09
C TRP A 514 -12.00 -23.34 -9.84
N SER A 515 -10.68 -23.48 -9.65
CA SER A 515 -10.10 -24.10 -8.45
C SER A 515 -8.74 -23.52 -8.04
N ARG A 516 -8.43 -23.68 -6.75
CA ARG A 516 -7.10 -23.50 -6.17
C ARG A 516 -6.86 -24.60 -5.14
N ASP A 517 -5.82 -25.38 -5.39
CA ASP A 517 -5.47 -26.52 -4.56
C ASP A 517 -4.21 -26.24 -3.73
N GLY A 518 -4.10 -26.84 -2.55
CA GLY A 518 -2.92 -26.76 -1.69
C GLY A 518 -2.70 -25.39 -1.04
N LEU A 519 -3.76 -24.64 -0.76
CA LEU A 519 -3.69 -23.32 -0.16
C LEU A 519 -3.12 -23.39 1.26
N LEU A 520 -1.98 -22.74 1.49
CA LEU A 520 -1.39 -22.61 2.82
C LEU A 520 -2.12 -21.56 3.65
N SER A 521 -2.40 -21.91 4.91
CA SER A 521 -2.80 -20.96 5.96
C SER A 521 -1.60 -20.43 6.78
N SER A 522 -1.77 -19.30 7.47
CA SER A 522 -0.78 -18.72 8.40
C SER A 522 -1.44 -18.32 9.73
N GLY A 523 -0.62 -18.20 10.78
CA GLY A 523 -1.11 -17.93 12.13
C GLY A 523 -1.50 -19.23 12.83
N CYS A 524 -1.23 -19.31 14.13
CA CYS A 524 -1.41 -20.53 14.91
C CYS A 524 -2.26 -20.23 16.13
N MET A 525 -3.38 -20.95 16.28
CA MET A 525 -4.24 -20.87 17.47
C MET A 525 -4.30 -22.20 18.21
N ASN A 526 -4.74 -22.20 19.47
CA ASN A 526 -5.08 -23.41 20.24
C ASN A 526 -6.56 -23.81 20.03
N GLU A 527 -6.88 -25.11 20.04
CA GLU A 527 -8.22 -25.67 19.70
C GLU A 527 -9.39 -25.09 20.51
N VAL A 528 -9.09 -24.73 21.76
CA VAL A 528 -10.04 -24.19 22.74
C VAL A 528 -9.82 -22.70 23.00
N SER A 529 -9.01 -22.04 22.18
CA SER A 529 -8.68 -20.63 22.34
C SER A 529 -9.90 -19.77 22.02
N THR A 530 -10.21 -18.87 22.95
CA THR A 530 -11.09 -17.71 22.74
C THR A 530 -10.27 -16.44 22.56
N GLU A 531 -8.95 -16.58 22.42
CA GLU A 531 -8.01 -15.46 22.28
C GLU A 531 -8.20 -14.77 20.93
N LYS A 532 -7.67 -13.55 20.86
CA LYS A 532 -7.64 -12.75 19.66
C LYS A 532 -7.01 -13.49 18.47
N VAL A 533 -7.64 -13.44 17.30
CA VAL A 533 -7.12 -13.97 16.04
C VAL A 533 -6.07 -13.01 15.48
N GLU A 534 -4.80 -13.41 15.42
CA GLU A 534 -3.72 -12.59 14.85
C GLU A 534 -2.83 -13.40 13.91
N GLY A 535 -2.48 -12.79 12.78
CA GLY A 535 -1.59 -13.38 11.78
C GLY A 535 -2.31 -14.33 10.82
N ALA A 536 -3.63 -14.21 10.69
CA ALA A 536 -4.38 -14.92 9.67
C ALA A 536 -3.90 -14.52 8.27
N LYS A 537 -3.86 -15.48 7.36
CA LYS A 537 -3.43 -15.24 5.99
C LYS A 537 -4.59 -14.73 5.14
N PRO A 538 -4.48 -13.55 4.51
CA PRO A 538 -5.46 -13.12 3.53
C PRO A 538 -5.34 -13.94 2.23
N HIS A 539 -6.47 -14.22 1.63
CA HIS A 539 -6.65 -14.85 0.34
C HIS A 539 -7.58 -13.99 -0.50
N GLU A 540 -7.18 -13.73 -1.73
CA GLU A 540 -8.00 -13.01 -2.71
C GLU A 540 -7.76 -13.64 -4.08
N TYR A 541 -8.84 -14.01 -4.76
CA TYR A 541 -8.76 -14.67 -6.04
C TYR A 541 -9.80 -14.13 -7.02
N VAL A 542 -9.32 -13.79 -8.21
CA VAL A 542 -10.17 -13.43 -9.35
C VAL A 542 -10.44 -14.66 -10.19
N PHE A 543 -11.69 -14.81 -10.63
CA PHE A 543 -12.11 -15.85 -11.57
C PHE A 543 -13.26 -15.36 -12.45
N SER A 544 -13.50 -16.07 -13.56
CA SER A 544 -14.52 -15.72 -14.54
C SER A 544 -15.59 -16.80 -14.66
N ILE A 545 -16.83 -16.38 -14.80
CA ILE A 545 -17.98 -17.22 -15.17
C ILE A 545 -18.31 -16.94 -16.63
N LYS A 546 -18.49 -18.01 -17.42
CA LYS A 546 -18.77 -17.91 -18.87
C LYS A 546 -20.26 -17.99 -19.18
N ASP A 547 -20.98 -18.82 -18.43
CA ASP A 547 -22.40 -19.10 -18.67
C ASP A 547 -23.22 -18.66 -17.45
N GLU A 548 -24.37 -18.04 -17.68
CA GLU A 548 -25.35 -17.78 -16.63
C GLU A 548 -25.83 -19.11 -16.02
N GLY A 549 -25.87 -19.20 -14.69
CA GLY A 549 -26.30 -20.42 -14.03
C GLY A 549 -26.24 -20.40 -12.50
N ASP A 550 -26.68 -21.51 -11.91
CA ASP A 550 -26.54 -21.76 -10.47
C ASP A 550 -25.22 -22.49 -10.21
N TYR A 551 -24.39 -21.91 -9.35
CA TYR A 551 -23.05 -22.41 -9.00
C TYR A 551 -22.96 -22.77 -7.51
N GLU A 552 -21.92 -23.49 -7.13
CA GLU A 552 -21.59 -23.74 -5.72
C GLU A 552 -20.15 -23.31 -5.42
N LEU A 553 -19.95 -22.60 -4.30
CA LEU A 553 -18.63 -22.35 -3.72
C LEU A 553 -18.31 -23.47 -2.74
N HIS A 554 -17.13 -24.07 -2.85
CA HIS A 554 -16.77 -25.26 -2.10
C HIS A 554 -15.35 -25.19 -1.54
N PHE A 555 -15.19 -25.44 -0.24
CA PHE A 555 -13.90 -25.62 0.43
C PHE A 555 -13.69 -27.07 0.83
N THR A 556 -12.52 -27.62 0.51
CA THR A 556 -12.17 -29.03 0.78
C THR A 556 -10.94 -29.13 1.67
N MET A 557 -11.01 -30.00 2.68
CA MET A 557 -9.87 -30.44 3.47
C MET A 557 -9.70 -31.95 3.28
N SER A 558 -8.56 -32.37 2.74
CA SER A 558 -8.33 -33.77 2.32
C SER A 558 -7.22 -34.50 3.08
N GLN A 559 -6.57 -33.89 4.09
CA GLN A 559 -5.46 -34.52 4.81
C GLN A 559 -5.30 -34.14 6.30
N GLY A 560 -5.24 -35.17 7.15
CA GLY A 560 -4.49 -35.18 8.41
C GLY A 560 -5.16 -34.54 9.64
N TRP A 561 -4.41 -34.52 10.75
CA TRP A 561 -4.80 -33.91 12.05
C TRP A 561 -4.86 -32.37 12.01
N ASN A 562 -4.87 -31.77 10.83
CA ASN A 562 -4.85 -30.34 10.62
C ASN A 562 -6.28 -29.78 10.61
N SER A 563 -6.42 -28.52 10.98
CA SER A 563 -7.69 -27.81 10.87
C SER A 563 -7.42 -26.36 10.53
N VAL A 564 -8.27 -25.81 9.67
CA VAL A 564 -8.23 -24.41 9.28
C VAL A 564 -9.52 -23.74 9.74
N ILE A 565 -9.41 -22.48 10.14
CA ILE A 565 -10.56 -21.61 10.35
C ILE A 565 -10.53 -20.56 9.26
N LEU A 566 -11.62 -20.47 8.50
CA LEU A 566 -11.80 -19.49 7.45
C LEU A 566 -12.58 -18.29 8.00
N GLY A 567 -12.03 -17.11 7.80
CA GLY A 567 -12.50 -15.78 8.23
C GLY A 567 -13.06 -14.98 7.05
N GLY A 568 -14.14 -14.20 7.25
CA GLY A 568 -14.55 -13.14 6.31
C GLY A 568 -14.72 -13.56 4.85
N VAL A 569 -15.38 -14.69 4.58
CA VAL A 569 -15.60 -15.15 3.20
C VAL A 569 -16.59 -14.23 2.50
N THR A 570 -16.12 -13.57 1.45
CA THR A 570 -16.91 -12.71 0.56
C THR A 570 -16.73 -13.14 -0.90
N LEU A 571 -17.82 -13.05 -1.66
CA LEU A 571 -17.80 -13.14 -3.11
C LEU A 571 -18.47 -11.88 -3.66
N THR A 572 -17.71 -11.07 -4.37
CA THR A 572 -18.21 -9.87 -5.04
C THR A 572 -18.04 -10.01 -6.54
N THR A 573 -18.92 -9.35 -7.29
CA THR A 573 -18.59 -9.06 -8.69
C THR A 573 -17.36 -8.16 -8.76
N GLN A 574 -16.52 -8.36 -9.77
CA GLN A 574 -15.44 -7.45 -10.09
C GLN A 574 -15.88 -6.58 -11.27
N PRO A 575 -15.86 -5.24 -11.15
CA PRO A 575 -16.18 -4.40 -12.28
C PRO A 575 -15.12 -4.59 -13.35
N SER A 576 -15.56 -4.80 -14.59
CA SER A 576 -14.65 -4.86 -15.73
C SER A 576 -13.97 -3.51 -15.91
N VAL A 577 -12.84 -3.49 -16.62
CA VAL A 577 -12.16 -2.22 -16.94
C VAL A 577 -13.10 -1.28 -17.69
N ALA A 578 -13.92 -1.81 -18.60
CA ALA A 578 -14.95 -1.04 -19.29
C ALA A 578 -16.00 -0.46 -18.32
N ASP A 579 -16.49 -1.23 -17.34
CA ASP A 579 -17.49 -0.73 -16.38
C ASP A 579 -16.93 0.34 -15.42
N VAL A 580 -15.64 0.25 -15.09
CA VAL A 580 -14.93 1.29 -14.32
C VAL A 580 -14.89 2.60 -15.11
N TYR A 581 -14.40 2.57 -16.34
CA TYR A 581 -14.16 3.78 -17.13
C TYR A 581 -15.40 4.24 -17.92
N LYS A 582 -15.86 3.43 -18.87
CA LYS A 582 -17.04 3.74 -19.69
C LYS A 582 -18.32 3.71 -18.87
N GLY A 583 -18.49 2.73 -17.99
CA GLY A 583 -19.64 2.67 -17.09
C GLY A 583 -19.67 3.82 -16.09
N GLY A 584 -18.53 4.12 -15.46
CA GLY A 584 -18.40 5.25 -14.55
C GLY A 584 -18.79 6.57 -15.22
N PHE A 585 -18.24 6.80 -16.42
CA PHE A 585 -18.57 7.97 -17.24
C PHE A 585 -20.06 8.03 -17.61
N LEU A 586 -20.67 6.95 -18.09
CA LEU A 586 -22.09 6.94 -18.47
C LEU A 586 -23.02 7.21 -17.28
N ARG A 587 -22.70 6.66 -16.10
CA ARG A 587 -23.46 6.91 -14.87
C ARG A 587 -23.34 8.36 -14.42
N LEU A 588 -22.13 8.92 -14.44
CA LEU A 588 -21.90 10.32 -14.13
C LEU A 588 -22.62 11.25 -15.12
N MET A 589 -22.55 10.97 -16.42
CA MET A 589 -23.29 11.74 -17.44
C MET A 589 -24.79 11.71 -17.19
N LYS A 590 -25.34 10.53 -16.84
CA LYS A 590 -26.76 10.38 -16.50
C LYS A 590 -27.14 11.19 -15.27
N GLU A 591 -26.34 11.12 -14.20
CA GLU A 591 -26.55 11.89 -12.97
C GLU A 591 -26.49 13.40 -13.24
N ALA A 592 -25.46 13.84 -13.97
CA ALA A 592 -25.27 15.23 -14.33
C ALA A 592 -26.41 15.76 -15.23
N ALA A 593 -26.90 14.95 -16.18
CA ALA A 593 -28.06 15.31 -17.00
C ALA A 593 -29.35 15.43 -16.18
N GLN A 594 -29.59 14.50 -15.23
CA GLN A 594 -30.72 14.59 -14.31
C GLN A 594 -30.64 15.83 -13.42
N GLY A 595 -29.45 16.14 -12.92
CA GLY A 595 -29.19 17.36 -12.16
C GLY A 595 -29.38 18.64 -12.95
N TYR A 596 -28.94 18.63 -14.21
CA TYR A 596 -29.19 19.70 -15.17
C TYR A 596 -30.69 19.90 -15.39
N GLU A 597 -31.47 18.84 -15.58
CA GLU A 597 -32.93 18.95 -15.73
C GLU A 597 -33.61 19.43 -14.44
N ALA A 598 -33.23 18.88 -13.29
CA ALA A 598 -33.82 19.20 -11.99
C ALA A 598 -33.60 20.66 -11.55
N THR A 599 -32.59 21.33 -12.11
CA THR A 599 -32.27 22.74 -11.80
C THR A 599 -32.86 23.73 -12.80
N ALA A 600 -33.87 23.33 -13.58
CA ALA A 600 -34.44 24.15 -14.67
C ALA A 600 -35.53 25.14 -14.23
N ASP A 601 -36.02 24.99 -13.01
CA ASP A 601 -37.05 25.87 -12.48
C ASP A 601 -36.46 27.17 -11.90
N GLY A 602 -37.35 28.13 -11.62
CA GLY A 602 -36.95 29.45 -11.10
C GLY A 602 -36.36 29.45 -9.69
N ARG A 603 -36.45 28.35 -8.92
CA ARG A 603 -35.85 28.21 -7.58
C ARG A 603 -34.32 28.25 -7.65
N TYR A 604 -33.76 27.77 -8.77
CA TYR A 604 -32.33 27.71 -9.00
C TYR A 604 -31.81 28.85 -9.90
N ALA A 605 -32.53 29.96 -10.04
CA ALA A 605 -32.13 31.07 -10.91
C ALA A 605 -30.73 31.63 -10.62
N ALA A 606 -30.27 31.58 -9.36
CA ALA A 606 -28.93 31.98 -8.95
C ALA A 606 -27.82 30.99 -9.36
N SER A 607 -28.18 29.86 -9.96
CA SER A 607 -27.31 28.77 -10.38
C SER A 607 -27.16 28.70 -11.91
N GLU A 608 -27.72 29.66 -12.66
CA GLU A 608 -27.76 29.63 -14.13
C GLU A 608 -26.36 29.57 -14.76
N ASP A 609 -25.37 30.24 -14.17
CA ASP A 609 -23.99 30.18 -14.65
C ASP A 609 -23.38 28.76 -14.50
N LEU A 610 -23.67 28.09 -13.38
CA LEU A 610 -23.22 26.72 -13.12
C LEU A 610 -23.94 25.72 -14.05
N ARG A 611 -25.25 25.94 -14.23
CA ARG A 611 -26.07 25.17 -15.17
C ARG A 611 -25.56 25.31 -16.60
N ALA A 612 -25.27 26.53 -17.06
CA ALA A 612 -24.74 26.80 -18.39
C ALA A 612 -23.37 26.15 -18.61
N ALA A 613 -22.47 26.22 -17.61
CA ALA A 613 -21.18 25.54 -17.66
C ALA A 613 -21.33 24.03 -17.82
N LEU A 614 -22.24 23.39 -17.06
CA LEU A 614 -22.53 21.97 -17.19
C LEU A 614 -23.14 21.64 -18.57
N GLY A 615 -24.04 22.47 -19.08
CA GLY A 615 -24.66 22.27 -20.39
C GLY A 615 -23.65 22.16 -21.53
N VAL A 616 -22.61 23.01 -21.52
CA VAL A 616 -21.51 22.95 -22.52
C VAL A 616 -20.77 21.61 -22.45
N VAL A 617 -20.48 21.12 -21.24
CA VAL A 617 -19.77 19.86 -21.05
C VAL A 617 -20.63 18.66 -21.44
N LEU A 618 -21.93 18.68 -21.12
CA LEU A 618 -22.87 17.63 -21.54
C LEU A 618 -22.96 17.54 -23.08
N GLU A 619 -23.01 18.67 -23.78
CA GLU A 619 -23.00 18.71 -25.25
C GLU A 619 -21.66 18.23 -25.83
N GLN A 620 -20.54 18.63 -25.23
CA GLN A 620 -19.20 18.21 -25.66
C GLN A 620 -19.02 16.69 -25.65
N TYR A 621 -19.55 16.01 -24.65
CA TYR A 621 -19.39 14.56 -24.48
C TYR A 621 -20.62 13.75 -24.88
N GLU A 622 -21.59 14.35 -25.56
CA GLU A 622 -22.73 13.62 -26.13
C GLU A 622 -22.23 12.60 -27.17
N GLY A 623 -22.54 11.31 -26.93
CA GLY A 623 -22.09 10.23 -27.81
C GLY A 623 -20.59 9.90 -27.73
N PHE A 624 -19.88 10.41 -26.72
CA PHE A 624 -18.46 10.10 -26.51
C PHE A 624 -18.20 8.59 -26.36
N ALA A 625 -17.20 8.09 -27.07
CA ALA A 625 -16.72 6.72 -26.99
C ALA A 625 -15.20 6.67 -27.22
N SER A 626 -14.52 5.82 -26.46
CA SER A 626 -13.08 5.58 -26.59
C SER A 626 -12.77 4.13 -26.21
N THR A 627 -11.58 3.65 -26.58
CA THR A 627 -11.00 2.40 -26.06
C THR A 627 -9.88 2.67 -25.04
N ALA A 628 -9.56 3.94 -24.80
CA ALA A 628 -8.48 4.38 -23.91
C ALA A 628 -9.06 4.82 -22.54
N PRO A 629 -8.71 4.13 -21.44
CA PRO A 629 -8.92 4.61 -20.08
C PRO A 629 -8.61 6.09 -19.85
N SER A 630 -7.46 6.61 -20.29
CA SER A 630 -7.05 8.01 -20.08
C SER A 630 -8.04 9.02 -20.70
N ALA A 631 -8.65 8.67 -21.83
CA ALA A 631 -9.67 9.50 -22.46
C ALA A 631 -10.96 9.55 -21.63
N TYR A 632 -11.35 8.43 -21.01
CA TYR A 632 -12.47 8.40 -20.07
C TYR A 632 -12.16 9.12 -18.76
N GLU A 633 -10.94 9.01 -18.23
CA GLU A 633 -10.51 9.76 -17.03
C GLU A 633 -10.61 11.27 -17.27
N ALA A 634 -10.09 11.77 -18.39
CA ALA A 634 -10.21 13.18 -18.76
C ALA A 634 -11.67 13.63 -18.95
N ALA A 635 -12.51 12.77 -19.52
CA ALA A 635 -13.93 13.05 -19.69
C ALA A 635 -14.68 13.09 -18.35
N ILE A 636 -14.42 12.12 -17.47
CA ILE A 636 -14.96 12.07 -16.11
C ILE A 636 -14.55 13.32 -15.34
N GLU A 637 -13.27 13.67 -15.32
CA GLU A 637 -12.76 14.86 -14.62
C GLU A 637 -13.45 16.14 -15.12
N ALA A 638 -13.61 16.29 -16.44
CA ALA A 638 -14.30 17.43 -17.02
C ALA A 638 -15.79 17.51 -16.63
N VAL A 639 -16.50 16.38 -16.66
CA VAL A 639 -17.91 16.30 -16.26
C VAL A 639 -18.06 16.55 -14.76
N GLU A 640 -17.24 15.93 -13.90
CA GLU A 640 -17.27 16.13 -12.45
C GLU A 640 -16.99 17.59 -12.08
N ALA A 641 -15.98 18.21 -12.71
CA ALA A 641 -15.62 19.60 -12.44
C ALA A 641 -16.77 20.57 -12.76
N ALA A 642 -17.60 20.27 -13.77
CA ALA A 642 -18.78 21.06 -14.11
C ALA A 642 -20.04 20.69 -13.31
N TRP A 643 -20.24 19.39 -13.03
CA TRP A 643 -21.41 18.88 -12.32
C TRP A 643 -21.36 19.20 -10.83
N ARG A 644 -20.24 18.93 -10.16
CA ARG A 644 -20.13 18.98 -8.70
C ARG A 644 -20.52 20.34 -8.10
N PRO A 645 -20.09 21.50 -8.64
CA PRO A 645 -20.52 22.79 -8.12
C PRO A 645 -22.03 22.99 -8.22
N LEU A 646 -22.66 22.54 -9.31
CA LEU A 646 -24.11 22.63 -9.49
C LEU A 646 -24.84 21.67 -8.56
N ALA A 647 -24.33 20.46 -8.36
CA ALA A 647 -24.88 19.47 -7.44
C ALA A 647 -24.88 19.98 -5.99
N GLU A 648 -23.74 20.52 -5.52
CA GLU A 648 -23.60 21.12 -4.20
C GLU A 648 -24.54 22.34 -4.04
N ARG A 649 -24.63 23.17 -5.08
CA ARG A 649 -25.56 24.30 -5.10
C ARG A 649 -27.01 23.84 -5.02
N LYS A 650 -27.39 22.82 -5.79
CA LYS A 650 -28.73 22.25 -5.80
C LYS A 650 -29.10 21.75 -4.40
N GLU A 651 -28.23 20.96 -3.78
CA GLU A 651 -28.42 20.45 -2.41
C GLU A 651 -28.63 21.60 -1.41
N SER A 652 -27.78 22.63 -1.43
CA SER A 652 -27.93 23.79 -0.55
C SER A 652 -29.25 24.54 -0.78
N VAL A 653 -29.68 24.70 -2.03
CA VAL A 653 -30.97 25.33 -2.36
C VAL A 653 -32.14 24.47 -1.88
N ASP A 654 -32.06 23.15 -2.04
CA ASP A 654 -33.10 22.22 -1.58
C ASP A 654 -33.26 22.24 -0.07
N LEU A 655 -32.15 22.10 0.68
CA LEU A 655 -32.13 22.17 2.14
C LEU A 655 -32.68 23.50 2.66
N TYR A 656 -32.24 24.61 2.07
CA TYR A 656 -32.73 25.93 2.42
C TYR A 656 -34.24 26.08 2.13
N THR A 657 -34.69 25.64 0.95
CA THR A 657 -36.09 25.76 0.54
C THR A 657 -36.99 24.94 1.45
N GLU A 658 -36.62 23.69 1.75
CA GLU A 658 -37.37 22.81 2.65
C GLU A 658 -37.42 23.39 4.08
N ALA A 659 -36.29 23.89 4.59
CA ALA A 659 -36.25 24.53 5.91
C ALA A 659 -37.09 25.80 5.97
N MET A 660 -37.10 26.61 4.91
CA MET A 660 -37.91 27.81 4.80
C MET A 660 -39.41 27.49 4.73
N GLU A 661 -39.81 26.53 3.90
CA GLU A 661 -41.19 26.05 3.80
C GLU A 661 -41.66 25.51 5.16
N THR A 662 -40.87 24.65 5.80
CA THR A 662 -41.16 24.10 7.13
C THR A 662 -41.31 25.21 8.18
N ALA A 663 -40.43 26.21 8.17
CA ALA A 663 -40.50 27.34 9.09
C ALA A 663 -41.76 28.19 8.88
N GLN A 664 -42.10 28.48 7.62
CA GLN A 664 -43.29 29.25 7.27
C GLN A 664 -44.59 28.50 7.59
N ASP A 665 -44.63 27.19 7.34
CA ASP A 665 -45.75 26.32 7.68
C ASP A 665 -45.92 26.23 9.20
N THR A 666 -44.82 26.08 9.95
CA THR A 666 -44.84 26.07 11.42
C THR A 666 -45.39 27.39 11.97
N LEU A 667 -44.95 28.54 11.45
CA LEU A 667 -45.49 29.86 11.84
C LEU A 667 -46.98 29.98 11.50
N SER A 668 -47.38 29.56 10.30
CA SER A 668 -48.76 29.63 9.82
C SER A 668 -49.70 28.74 10.63
N GLU A 669 -49.25 27.53 10.99
CA GLU A 669 -49.98 26.62 11.86
C GLU A 669 -50.10 27.19 13.28
N TRP A 670 -49.02 27.76 13.83
CA TRP A 670 -49.03 28.41 15.13
C TRP A 670 -50.06 29.55 15.20
N GLU A 671 -50.10 30.40 14.17
CA GLU A 671 -51.06 31.49 14.03
C GLU A 671 -52.50 30.98 13.85
N LYS A 672 -52.71 30.00 12.96
CA LYS A 672 -54.03 29.42 12.68
C LYS A 672 -54.67 28.78 13.91
N ASN A 673 -53.84 28.18 14.77
CA ASN A 673 -54.28 27.57 16.02
C ASN A 673 -54.52 28.61 17.14
N GLY A 674 -54.23 29.90 16.91
CA GLY A 674 -54.46 30.97 17.86
C GLY A 674 -53.52 30.96 19.07
N PHE A 675 -52.33 30.39 18.91
CA PHE A 675 -51.32 30.33 19.97
C PHE A 675 -50.70 31.71 20.26
N ASP A 676 -50.11 31.87 21.45
CA ASP A 676 -49.51 33.14 21.89
C ASP A 676 -48.35 33.56 20.97
N LEU A 677 -48.55 34.69 20.28
CA LEU A 677 -47.60 35.26 19.32
C LEU A 677 -46.54 36.16 19.99
N THR A 678 -46.56 36.29 21.32
CA THR A 678 -45.56 37.05 22.08
C THR A 678 -44.44 36.17 22.63
N VAL A 679 -44.53 34.85 22.45
CA VAL A 679 -43.49 33.91 22.87
C VAL A 679 -42.19 34.16 22.10
N GLN A 680 -41.07 34.20 22.83
CA GLN A 680 -39.76 34.51 22.25
C GLN A 680 -39.39 33.56 21.10
N ALA A 681 -39.62 32.26 21.22
CA ALA A 681 -39.31 31.31 20.15
C ALA A 681 -40.11 31.57 18.85
N TYR A 682 -41.36 32.05 18.95
CA TYR A 682 -42.16 32.44 17.78
C TYR A 682 -41.60 33.72 17.15
N LEU A 683 -41.22 34.71 17.98
CA LEU A 683 -40.60 35.96 17.51
C LEU A 683 -39.25 35.69 16.84
N ASP A 684 -38.41 34.84 17.44
CA ASP A 684 -37.10 34.45 16.92
C ASP A 684 -37.22 33.73 15.57
N LEU A 685 -38.14 32.75 15.46
CA LEU A 685 -38.41 32.06 14.19
C LEU A 685 -38.94 33.02 13.13
N LYS A 686 -39.85 33.92 13.50
CA LYS A 686 -40.40 34.93 12.59
C LYS A 686 -39.34 35.91 12.10
N GLU A 687 -38.46 36.36 12.98
CA GLU A 687 -37.33 37.23 12.63
C GLU A 687 -36.35 36.48 11.72
N ALA A 688 -36.04 35.21 12.03
CA ALA A 688 -35.17 34.38 11.19
C ALA A 688 -35.75 34.16 9.79
N VAL A 689 -37.04 33.84 9.66
CA VAL A 689 -37.73 33.71 8.35
C VAL A 689 -37.64 35.00 7.53
N GLN A 690 -37.76 36.17 8.17
CA GLN A 690 -37.62 37.47 7.50
C GLN A 690 -36.16 37.81 7.14
N ALA A 691 -35.20 37.42 7.98
CA ALA A 691 -33.79 37.66 7.77
C ALA A 691 -33.24 36.80 6.63
N TYR A 692 -33.69 35.55 6.54
CA TYR A 692 -33.29 34.58 5.53
C TYR A 692 -34.21 34.55 4.31
N ALA A 693 -35.08 35.54 4.13
CA ALA A 693 -35.98 35.58 2.97
C ALA A 693 -35.20 35.55 1.63
N PRO A 694 -35.71 34.88 0.58
CA PRO A 694 -34.96 34.67 -0.67
C PRO A 694 -34.52 35.96 -1.38
N ASP A 695 -35.25 37.06 -1.20
CA ASP A 695 -34.93 38.39 -1.75
C ASP A 695 -33.82 39.13 -0.98
N ARG A 696 -33.45 38.64 0.20
CA ARG A 696 -32.44 39.23 1.10
C ARG A 696 -31.20 38.36 1.27
N MET A 697 -31.31 37.08 0.98
CA MET A 697 -30.21 36.13 1.07
C MET A 697 -29.43 36.06 -0.24
N ASP A 698 -28.12 35.90 -0.14
CA ASP A 698 -27.29 35.60 -1.30
C ASP A 698 -27.44 34.12 -1.66
N MET A 699 -28.27 33.84 -2.67
CA MET A 699 -28.53 32.49 -3.17
C MET A 699 -27.35 31.88 -3.95
N THR A 700 -26.22 32.60 -4.05
CA THR A 700 -24.98 32.08 -4.62
C THR A 700 -24.01 31.50 -3.57
N ASP A 701 -24.27 31.73 -2.28
CA ASP A 701 -23.43 31.26 -1.18
C ASP A 701 -23.97 29.96 -0.57
N ASN A 702 -23.34 28.84 -0.93
CA ASN A 702 -23.74 27.50 -0.47
C ASN A 702 -23.69 27.35 1.05
N GLN A 703 -22.68 27.95 1.71
CA GLN A 703 -22.52 27.85 3.15
C GLN A 703 -23.59 28.65 3.85
N ARG A 704 -23.87 29.86 3.37
CA ARG A 704 -24.91 30.71 3.94
C ARG A 704 -26.30 30.09 3.84
N MET A 705 -26.60 29.41 2.74
CA MET A 705 -27.84 28.63 2.60
C MET A 705 -27.95 27.50 3.62
N ARG A 706 -26.86 26.75 3.84
CA ARG A 706 -26.81 25.67 4.84
C ARG A 706 -26.94 26.21 6.27
N ASP A 707 -26.22 27.28 6.60
CA ASP A 707 -26.30 27.95 7.91
C ASP A 707 -27.72 28.48 8.18
N ALA A 708 -28.38 29.04 7.15
CA ALA A 708 -29.76 29.48 7.24
C ALA A 708 -30.72 28.30 7.48
N ALA A 709 -30.56 27.19 6.74
CA ALA A 709 -31.36 25.99 6.91
C ALA A 709 -31.22 25.39 8.32
N GLU A 710 -29.98 25.27 8.82
CA GLU A 710 -29.70 24.80 10.18
C GLU A 710 -30.30 25.74 11.23
N SER A 711 -30.16 27.05 11.04
CA SER A 711 -30.73 28.05 11.94
C SER A 711 -32.26 27.94 12.01
N LEU A 712 -32.92 27.86 10.85
CA LEU A 712 -34.37 27.70 10.77
C LEU A 712 -34.84 26.41 11.44
N ALA A 713 -34.15 25.29 11.22
CA ALA A 713 -34.45 24.02 11.88
C ALA A 713 -34.35 24.11 13.42
N VAL A 714 -33.35 24.81 13.93
CA VAL A 714 -33.18 25.07 15.37
C VAL A 714 -34.34 25.91 15.93
N TYR A 715 -34.75 26.97 15.23
CA TYR A 715 -35.86 27.81 15.66
C TYR A 715 -37.23 27.10 15.56
N VAL A 716 -37.44 26.29 14.53
CA VAL A 716 -38.63 25.42 14.40
C VAL A 716 -38.70 24.46 15.57
N GLN A 717 -37.60 23.77 15.87
CA GLN A 717 -37.55 22.85 17.01
C GLN A 717 -37.80 23.57 18.34
N ALA A 718 -37.19 24.75 18.54
CA ALA A 718 -37.40 25.54 19.75
C ALA A 718 -38.86 25.94 19.92
N LEU A 719 -39.55 26.33 18.84
CA LEU A 719 -40.98 26.66 18.88
C LEU A 719 -41.86 25.43 19.14
N GLN A 720 -41.53 24.28 18.56
CA GLN A 720 -42.25 23.02 18.80
C GLN A 720 -42.10 22.50 20.25
N GLU A 721 -41.01 22.86 20.93
CA GLU A 721 -40.81 22.55 22.35
C GLU A 721 -41.57 23.53 23.28
N VAL A 722 -42.13 24.63 22.76
CA VAL A 722 -42.98 25.55 23.55
C VAL A 722 -44.34 24.89 23.81
N PRO A 723 -44.84 24.88 25.06
CA PRO A 723 -46.19 24.44 25.36
C PRO A 723 -47.23 25.23 24.55
N ALA A 724 -48.15 24.55 23.88
CA ALA A 724 -49.19 25.20 23.08
C ALA A 724 -50.15 25.99 23.98
N LEU A 725 -49.99 27.32 24.01
CA LEU A 725 -50.71 28.23 24.89
C LEU A 725 -51.69 29.08 24.05
N VAL A 726 -53.00 28.95 24.27
CA VAL A 726 -54.03 29.83 23.66
C VAL A 726 -54.48 30.85 24.69
N GLY A 727 -54.28 32.14 24.42
CA GLY A 727 -54.66 33.23 25.35
C GLY A 727 -53.98 33.16 26.74
N GLY A 728 -52.75 32.66 26.81
CA GLY A 728 -51.98 32.50 28.05
C GLY A 728 -52.35 31.25 28.88
N VAL A 729 -53.18 30.35 28.35
CA VAL A 729 -53.58 29.10 29.03
C VAL A 729 -53.10 27.89 28.24
N ALA A 730 -52.43 26.95 28.92
CA ALA A 730 -51.88 25.75 28.25
C ALA A 730 -53.02 24.87 27.79
N MET A 731 -52.96 24.43 26.54
CA MET A 731 -53.93 23.49 25.98
C MET A 731 -53.92 22.17 26.76
N PRO A 732 -55.04 21.42 26.79
CA PRO A 732 -55.13 20.16 27.54
C PRO A 732 -54.08 19.12 27.11
N ASP A 733 -53.72 19.13 25.83
CA ASP A 733 -52.82 18.15 25.20
C ASP A 733 -51.35 18.59 25.15
N SER A 734 -50.96 19.64 25.88
CA SER A 734 -49.54 20.01 26.06
C SER A 734 -49.03 19.59 27.43
N PRO A 735 -47.81 19.03 27.53
CA PRO A 735 -47.24 18.68 28.80
C PRO A 735 -46.99 19.94 29.64
N VAL A 736 -47.45 19.91 30.88
CA VAL A 736 -47.20 20.96 31.88
C VAL A 736 -45.89 20.79 32.62
N ASP A 737 -45.28 19.60 32.56
CA ASP A 737 -43.94 19.35 33.10
C ASP A 737 -43.25 18.21 32.32
N VAL A 738 -41.93 18.27 32.22
CA VAL A 738 -41.13 17.25 31.51
C VAL A 738 -39.97 16.81 32.38
N GLU A 739 -39.96 15.53 32.74
CA GLU A 739 -38.93 14.90 33.55
C GLU A 739 -38.06 13.98 32.68
N CYS A 740 -36.73 14.03 32.86
CA CYS A 740 -35.80 13.14 32.16
C CYS A 740 -35.10 12.23 33.16
N TYR A 741 -34.92 10.96 32.81
CA TYR A 741 -34.23 9.96 33.62
C TYR A 741 -33.18 9.21 32.80
N ASP A 742 -32.03 8.89 33.40
CA ASP A 742 -31.10 7.94 32.79
C ASP A 742 -31.67 6.50 32.83
N LEU A 743 -31.03 5.55 32.14
CA LEU A 743 -31.46 4.14 32.14
C LEU A 743 -31.38 3.48 33.53
N GLY A 744 -30.67 4.09 34.49
CA GLY A 744 -30.62 3.67 35.89
C GLY A 744 -31.71 4.30 36.77
N GLY A 745 -32.62 5.10 36.19
CA GLY A 745 -33.75 5.72 36.89
C GLY A 745 -33.41 7.01 37.64
N ARG A 746 -32.23 7.60 37.45
CA ARG A 746 -31.86 8.88 38.12
C ARG A 746 -32.37 10.04 37.28
N LYS A 747 -32.97 11.04 37.94
CA LYS A 747 -33.42 12.26 37.27
C LYS A 747 -32.21 13.02 36.72
N VAL A 748 -32.21 13.28 35.42
CA VAL A 748 -31.17 14.01 34.70
C VAL A 748 -31.72 15.30 34.10
N LYS A 749 -30.86 16.28 33.84
CA LYS A 749 -31.29 17.56 33.26
C LYS A 749 -31.71 17.38 31.79
N PRO A 750 -32.66 18.18 31.29
CA PRO A 750 -32.95 18.29 29.86
C PRO A 750 -31.65 18.69 29.13
N GLY A 751 -31.05 17.76 28.39
CA GLY A 751 -29.71 17.93 27.79
C GLY A 751 -28.67 16.85 28.14
N TYR A 752 -29.03 15.83 28.92
CA TYR A 752 -28.19 14.66 29.16
C TYR A 752 -27.73 13.99 27.85
N ARG A 753 -26.41 13.77 27.69
CA ARG A 753 -25.82 13.07 26.54
C ARG A 753 -25.83 11.56 26.81
N GLY A 754 -26.72 10.83 26.11
CA GLY A 754 -26.96 9.40 26.29
C GLY A 754 -28.41 9.01 26.02
N VAL A 755 -28.76 7.74 26.24
CA VAL A 755 -30.16 7.27 26.17
C VAL A 755 -30.88 7.69 27.45
N ALA A 756 -31.93 8.48 27.33
CA ALA A 756 -32.76 8.92 28.46
C ALA A 756 -34.22 8.50 28.27
N VAL A 757 -34.92 8.27 29.39
CA VAL A 757 -36.37 8.10 29.44
C VAL A 757 -36.98 9.46 29.77
N VAL A 758 -37.76 10.00 28.84
CA VAL A 758 -38.48 11.27 28.97
C VAL A 758 -39.91 10.97 29.40
N ARG A 759 -40.37 11.68 30.44
CA ARG A 759 -41.72 11.62 30.96
C ARG A 759 -42.36 13.00 30.86
N GLU A 760 -43.33 13.11 29.97
CA GLU A 760 -44.19 14.28 29.80
C GLU A 760 -45.41 14.13 30.70
N LEU A 761 -45.70 15.13 31.53
CA LEU A 761 -46.82 15.17 32.45
C LEU A 761 -47.87 16.15 31.94
N TYR A 762 -49.12 15.72 31.86
CA TYR A 762 -50.23 16.49 31.31
C TYR A 762 -51.20 16.96 32.42
N ARG A 763 -51.98 18.00 32.14
CA ARG A 763 -52.89 18.63 33.12
C ARG A 763 -53.99 17.71 33.63
N ASP A 764 -54.37 16.71 32.86
CA ASP A 764 -55.34 15.68 33.22
C ASP A 764 -54.74 14.59 34.15
N GLY A 765 -53.46 14.71 34.51
CA GLY A 765 -52.73 13.74 35.32
C GLY A 765 -52.18 12.56 34.52
N SER A 766 -52.40 12.52 33.21
CA SER A 766 -51.78 11.53 32.34
C SER A 766 -50.29 11.81 32.16
N ALA A 767 -49.52 10.76 31.88
CA ALA A 767 -48.11 10.88 31.63
C ALA A 767 -47.74 10.07 30.39
N LYS A 768 -47.05 10.70 29.43
CA LYS A 768 -46.48 10.02 28.27
C LYS A 768 -45.01 9.77 28.54
N THR A 769 -44.56 8.54 28.36
CA THR A 769 -43.17 8.15 28.61
C THR A 769 -42.57 7.51 27.38
N TYR A 770 -41.42 8.00 26.93
CA TYR A 770 -40.71 7.46 25.77
C TYR A 770 -39.19 7.58 25.94
N LYS A 771 -38.44 6.76 25.21
CA LYS A 771 -36.97 6.84 25.17
C LYS A 771 -36.55 7.88 24.13
N LYS A 772 -35.67 8.79 24.54
CA LYS A 772 -35.03 9.79 23.67
C LYS A 772 -33.53 9.51 23.65
N ILE A 773 -32.97 9.33 22.46
CA ILE A 773 -31.53 9.17 22.23
C ILE A 773 -31.04 10.51 21.67
N ARG A 774 -30.24 11.26 22.45
CA ARG A 774 -29.56 12.47 21.94
C ARG A 774 -28.10 12.13 21.64
N GLY A 775 -27.79 12.01 20.36
CA GLY A 775 -26.41 11.91 19.84
C GLY A 775 -25.85 13.30 19.56
N THR A 776 -24.55 13.49 19.82
CA THR A 776 -23.78 14.54 19.14
C THR A 776 -23.26 13.88 17.87
N VAL A 777 -23.60 14.40 16.69
CA VAL A 777 -22.71 14.24 15.53
C VAL A 777 -21.42 14.94 15.96
N ALA A 778 -20.36 14.17 16.14
CA ALA A 778 -19.05 14.72 16.44
C ALA A 778 -18.61 15.62 15.27
N ARG A 779 -18.00 16.76 15.59
CA ARG A 779 -17.04 17.40 14.67
C ARG A 779 -15.78 16.56 14.62
#